data_AF-A0A0S8IU77-F1
#
_entry.id   AF-A0A0S8IU77-F1
#
_cell.length_a   1.000
_cell.length_b   1.000
_cell.length_c   1.000
_cell.angle_alpha   90.00
_cell.angle_beta   90.00
_cell.angle_gamma   90.00
#
_symmetry.space_group_name_H-M   'P 1'
#
loop_
_entity.id
_entity.type
_entity.pdbx_description
1 polymer ?
#
loop_
_entity_poly.entity_id
_entity_poly.type
_entity_poly.pdbx_seq_one_letter_code
_entity_poly.pdbx_strand_id
1 'polypeptide(L)'
;MRRPAFYALLLFVAGILLGNFFDLPVVLLFSIFSLTLLFCLIFLLRKERQSATPFLILSIILAGFFRYELITRNFSPNHIINFLNLNSKVTVAGKIVDEPDVRKNKTFITLDTEKITIGERTYSTTGQVILKIKKPTFKFDYADNIEFEGYLNEPTSKRNPGAFDYKRYLNRKKIYGIVNLSHVDQVKILKQGEANIFSSQIVIPLRRWILGVFDRTLSGNHKALLAGFLLGETREIPKQVYTMFRDTGTVHLLAVSGSNVWLVIGVIFGALSLLRVPKLFATFVTLICIFIFANLVHNDPPVVRAGIMASVILVGVLLYKDVNLVNVVSFAGLVILFFSPLFLFDVGFQLSFASVFGILFLYPQLSRLVSKYISRSHKKLWKWVIMPALISVSVELVLFPILAYYFNMIPLIIVVANLFIVPLAGLSVVLACFTLFSTIFSALLAGIFSAFNWVCLSLTLRLTEFFATLPVAKLFVSAPSAFSFISYYFFLWLLVSSIVSKKKILLFSFLIIANVFIWREGLSRSDRSLKVTFLDVSQGSSAVVDLPNKEAFLINAGEKGMNFDAGEYIVVPFLNHKGMIKIDKLILTDTNPLNVNSARSIAEDRQVEKIFLPLPLNLVDRIYGNLLKGLSSRLFSLDSVDAIMDEQSEFAIQLLNYTKVDKSGSIHRKLLVKLVHKEITFGIFDGIKKVCFDPEFDWDELKNCSVLVLPELGDEDEIVKIISAVRPKKIIFTRHYFRYERNKIPTLMQINFPEIEYYRTAENGAITCETDGEKLWFDLTLK
;
A
#
# COMPACT_ATOMS: atom_id res chain seq x y z
N MET A 1 24.93 8.20 -29.19
CA MET A 1 23.85 9.22 -29.13
C MET A 1 23.83 9.86 -27.76
N ARG A 2 23.74 11.19 -27.68
CA ARG A 2 23.61 11.91 -26.40
C ARG A 2 22.21 11.65 -25.81
N ARG A 3 22.12 11.46 -24.48
CA ARG A 3 20.87 11.21 -23.74
C ARG A 3 20.61 12.35 -22.73
N PRO A 4 20.43 13.60 -23.17
CA PRO A 4 20.34 14.75 -22.26
C PRO A 4 19.18 14.65 -21.27
N ALA A 5 18.00 14.17 -21.70
CA ALA A 5 16.84 14.06 -20.82
C ALA A 5 17.04 13.01 -19.72
N PHE A 6 17.83 11.96 -19.97
CA PHE A 6 18.16 10.97 -18.95
C PHE A 6 18.99 11.56 -17.81
N TYR A 7 20.04 12.31 -18.14
CA TYR A 7 20.86 12.98 -17.12
C TYR A 7 20.08 14.07 -16.39
N ALA A 8 19.29 14.87 -17.12
CA ALA A 8 18.43 15.88 -16.50
C ALA A 8 17.41 15.25 -15.54
N LEU A 9 16.81 14.10 -15.90
CA LEU A 9 15.91 13.37 -15.00
C LEU A 9 16.60 12.94 -13.71
N LEU A 10 17.79 12.33 -13.80
CA LEU A 10 18.53 11.88 -12.61
C LEU A 10 18.86 13.05 -11.67
N LEU A 11 19.30 14.18 -12.23
CA LEU A 11 19.62 15.38 -11.45
C LEU A 11 18.37 16.01 -10.82
N PHE A 12 17.26 16.06 -11.56
CA PHE A 12 15.99 16.57 -11.05
C PHE A 12 15.44 15.69 -9.93
N VAL A 13 15.54 14.37 -10.08
CA VAL A 13 15.19 13.38 -9.04
C VAL A 13 16.06 13.57 -7.80
N ALA A 14 17.37 13.78 -7.96
CA ALA A 14 18.25 14.08 -6.84
C ALA A 14 17.81 15.35 -6.08
N GLY A 15 17.38 16.39 -6.81
CA GLY A 15 16.77 17.59 -6.22
C GLY A 15 15.52 17.31 -5.39
N ILE A 16 14.59 16.52 -5.93
CA ILE A 16 13.35 16.13 -5.23
C ILE A 16 13.69 15.33 -3.95
N LEU A 17 14.66 14.41 -4.03
CA LEU A 17 15.09 13.62 -2.88
C LEU A 17 15.69 14.50 -1.78
N LEU A 18 16.52 15.49 -2.15
CA LEU A 18 17.06 16.46 -1.20
C LEU A 18 15.95 17.24 -0.49
N GLY A 19 14.93 17.73 -1.22
CA GLY A 19 13.79 18.41 -0.60
C GLY A 19 12.97 17.53 0.36
N ASN A 20 12.95 16.22 0.15
CA ASN A 20 12.29 15.31 1.09
C ASN A 20 13.03 15.18 2.43
N PHE A 21 14.34 15.44 2.48
CA PHE A 21 15.14 15.34 3.71
C PHE A 21 15.47 16.68 4.35
N PHE A 22 15.59 17.75 3.57
CA PHE A 22 15.98 19.06 4.04
C PHE A 22 14.83 20.06 3.93
N ASP A 23 14.78 20.99 4.88
CA ASP A 23 13.84 22.11 4.86
C ASP A 23 14.58 23.42 4.66
N LEU A 24 14.28 24.09 3.55
CA LEU A 24 14.88 25.37 3.20
C LEU A 24 13.79 26.34 2.75
N PRO A 25 13.85 27.61 3.20
CA PRO A 25 12.91 28.63 2.75
C PRO A 25 12.88 28.74 1.22
N VAL A 26 11.67 28.73 0.66
CA VAL A 26 11.43 28.80 -0.80
C VAL A 26 12.14 30.00 -1.44
N VAL A 27 12.18 31.13 -0.74
CA VAL A 27 12.86 32.35 -1.21
C VAL A 27 14.36 32.12 -1.37
N LEU A 28 15.01 31.49 -0.38
CA LEU A 28 16.44 31.17 -0.43
C LEU A 28 16.75 30.22 -1.59
N LEU A 29 15.95 29.17 -1.74
CA LEU A 29 16.09 28.22 -2.86
C LEU A 29 15.94 28.91 -4.22
N PHE A 30 14.95 29.79 -4.35
CA PHE A 30 14.72 30.55 -5.58
C PHE A 30 15.88 31.50 -5.91
N SER A 31 16.43 32.18 -4.91
CA SER A 31 17.59 33.06 -5.07
C SER A 31 18.83 32.29 -5.54
N ILE A 32 19.14 31.15 -4.90
CA ILE A 32 20.29 30.32 -5.28
C ILE A 32 20.07 29.74 -6.69
N PHE A 33 18.88 29.21 -6.98
CA PHE A 33 18.53 28.69 -8.31
C PHE A 33 18.69 29.75 -9.41
N SER A 34 18.21 30.97 -9.17
CA SER A 34 18.30 32.08 -10.13
C SER A 34 19.75 32.49 -10.36
N LEU A 35 20.55 32.54 -9.30
CA LEU A 35 21.97 32.87 -9.37
C LEU A 35 22.77 31.81 -10.15
N THR A 36 22.54 30.53 -9.90
CA THR A 36 23.22 29.44 -10.62
C THR A 36 22.81 29.39 -12.08
N LEU A 37 21.54 29.69 -12.39
CA LEU A 37 21.05 29.77 -13.77
C LEU A 37 21.67 30.97 -14.50
N LEU A 38 21.82 32.11 -13.83
CA LEU A 38 22.48 33.29 -14.37
C LEU A 38 23.96 33.02 -14.68
N PHE A 39 24.71 32.42 -13.76
CA PHE A 39 26.10 32.04 -14.01
C PHE A 39 26.22 31.05 -15.17
N CYS A 40 25.34 30.05 -15.23
CA CYS A 40 25.27 29.12 -16.36
C CYS A 40 25.09 29.88 -17.68
N LEU A 41 24.15 30.83 -17.74
CA LEU A 41 23.89 31.63 -18.93
C LEU A 41 25.10 32.49 -19.32
N ILE A 42 25.76 33.15 -18.35
CA ILE A 42 26.96 33.97 -18.60
C ILE A 42 28.08 33.13 -19.21
N PHE A 43 28.39 31.96 -18.64
CA PHE A 43 29.43 31.08 -19.18
C PHE A 43 29.06 30.49 -20.55
N LEU A 44 27.77 30.19 -20.79
CA LEU A 44 27.31 29.76 -22.12
C LEU A 44 27.44 30.88 -23.16
N LEU A 45 27.12 32.12 -22.81
CA LEU A 45 27.28 33.30 -23.68
C LEU A 45 28.76 33.58 -23.98
N ARG A 46 29.65 33.34 -23.01
CA ARG A 46 31.12 33.37 -23.19
C ARG A 46 31.67 32.17 -23.95
N LYS A 47 30.82 31.22 -24.37
CA LYS A 47 31.18 29.95 -25.02
C LYS A 47 32.05 29.02 -24.16
N GLU A 48 32.12 29.26 -22.85
CA GLU A 48 32.85 28.46 -21.87
C GLU A 48 32.01 27.28 -21.36
N ARG A 49 31.80 26.27 -22.21
CA ARG A 49 30.92 25.13 -21.89
C ARG A 49 31.35 24.32 -20.67
N GLN A 50 32.66 24.21 -20.42
CA GLN A 50 33.19 23.47 -19.27
C GLN A 50 32.82 24.18 -17.97
N SER A 51 33.02 25.50 -17.90
CA SER A 51 32.63 26.34 -16.76
C SER A 51 31.11 26.37 -16.55
N ALA A 52 30.30 26.35 -17.61
CA ALA A 52 28.83 26.36 -17.50
C ALA A 52 28.22 25.05 -16.97
N THR A 53 28.88 23.91 -17.21
CA THR A 53 28.35 22.58 -16.88
C THR A 53 28.01 22.38 -15.40
N PRO A 54 28.88 22.69 -14.42
CA PRO A 54 28.54 22.54 -13.00
C PRO A 54 27.36 23.42 -12.58
N PHE A 55 27.26 24.65 -13.10
CA PHE A 55 26.12 25.53 -12.83
C PHE A 55 24.82 25.01 -13.41
N LEU A 56 24.86 24.41 -14.61
CA LEU A 56 23.69 23.74 -15.18
C LEU A 56 23.24 22.55 -14.32
N ILE A 57 24.20 21.70 -13.89
CA ILE A 57 23.93 20.55 -13.03
C ILE A 57 23.26 21.00 -11.72
N LEU A 58 23.86 21.99 -11.05
CA LEU A 58 23.35 22.53 -9.80
C LEU A 58 21.97 23.17 -9.99
N SER A 59 21.76 23.92 -11.08
CA SER A 59 20.46 24.54 -11.38
C SER A 59 19.35 23.50 -11.57
N ILE A 60 19.63 22.35 -12.20
CA ILE A 60 18.64 21.28 -12.38
C ILE A 60 18.30 20.61 -11.05
N ILE A 61 19.30 20.36 -10.19
CA ILE A 61 19.08 19.82 -8.84
C ILE A 61 18.23 20.80 -8.03
N LEU A 62 18.60 22.08 -8.02
CA LEU A 62 17.86 23.13 -7.30
C LEU A 62 16.44 23.30 -7.84
N ALA A 63 16.21 23.17 -9.15
CA ALA A 63 14.87 23.19 -9.72
C ALA A 63 14.00 22.05 -9.18
N GLY A 64 14.56 20.84 -9.02
CA GLY A 64 13.87 19.70 -8.41
C GLY A 64 13.53 19.93 -6.95
N PHE A 65 14.49 20.45 -6.17
CA PHE A 65 14.31 20.79 -4.76
C PHE A 65 13.24 21.88 -4.60
N PHE A 66 13.41 23.01 -5.29
CA PHE A 66 12.46 24.11 -5.30
C PHE A 66 11.05 23.67 -5.66
N ARG A 67 10.90 22.80 -6.68
CA ARG A 67 9.59 22.29 -7.09
C ARG A 67 8.94 21.41 -6.02
N TYR A 68 9.72 20.61 -5.30
CA TYR A 68 9.22 19.80 -4.19
C TYR A 68 8.72 20.68 -3.04
N GLU A 69 9.49 21.69 -2.63
CA GLU A 69 9.13 22.61 -1.54
C GLU A 69 7.85 23.40 -1.84
N LEU A 70 7.74 23.93 -3.07
CA LEU A 70 6.55 24.65 -3.51
C LEU A 70 5.26 23.86 -3.38
N ILE A 71 5.32 22.53 -3.50
CA ILE A 71 4.13 21.67 -3.47
C ILE A 71 3.85 21.13 -2.07
N THR A 72 4.87 20.96 -1.25
CA THR A 72 4.74 20.22 0.03
C THR A 72 4.74 21.09 1.26
N ARG A 73 5.29 22.31 1.20
CA ARG A 73 5.46 23.16 2.39
C ARG A 73 4.97 24.59 2.21
N ASN A 74 4.90 25.10 0.98
CA ASN A 74 4.43 26.45 0.72
C ASN A 74 2.89 26.54 0.61
N PHE A 75 2.18 26.29 1.71
CA PHE A 75 0.74 26.44 1.77
C PHE A 75 0.34 27.89 2.07
N SER A 76 -0.73 28.36 1.42
CA SER A 76 -1.36 29.64 1.79
C SER A 76 -1.85 29.59 3.24
N PRO A 77 -1.86 30.71 3.99
CA PRO A 77 -2.47 30.78 5.33
C PRO A 77 -3.93 30.28 5.35
N ASN A 78 -4.64 30.46 4.23
CA ASN A 78 -6.02 30.04 4.03
C ASN A 78 -6.15 28.58 3.55
N HIS A 79 -5.09 27.79 3.52
CA HIS A 79 -5.16 26.41 3.08
C HIS A 79 -5.81 25.51 4.14
N ILE A 80 -6.55 24.48 3.70
CA ILE A 80 -7.34 23.60 4.56
C ILE A 80 -6.53 22.90 5.66
N ILE A 81 -5.22 22.74 5.44
CA ILE A 81 -4.28 22.13 6.38
C ILE A 81 -4.21 22.89 7.71
N ASN A 82 -4.43 24.22 7.69
CA ASN A 82 -4.37 25.07 8.88
C ASN A 82 -5.66 25.02 9.72
N PHE A 83 -6.70 24.33 9.22
CA PHE A 83 -8.01 24.19 9.87
C PHE A 83 -8.30 22.75 10.30
N LEU A 84 -7.30 21.86 10.27
CA LEU A 84 -7.44 20.46 10.68
C LEU A 84 -7.50 20.33 12.22
N ASN A 85 -8.23 19.34 12.71
CA ASN A 85 -8.25 18.91 14.12
C ASN A 85 -8.66 19.99 15.14
N LEU A 86 -9.47 20.98 14.75
CA LEU A 86 -9.96 22.05 15.64
C LEU A 86 -10.87 21.56 16.80
N ASN A 87 -11.17 20.25 16.87
CA ASN A 87 -12.11 19.63 17.82
C ASN A 87 -13.52 20.27 17.86
N SER A 88 -13.85 21.13 16.89
CA SER A 88 -15.16 21.70 16.67
C SER A 88 -15.72 21.26 15.32
N LYS A 89 -17.04 21.39 15.14
CA LYS A 89 -17.64 21.26 13.81
C LYS A 89 -17.29 22.49 12.97
N VAL A 90 -17.06 22.24 11.68
CA VAL A 90 -16.84 23.27 10.67
C VAL A 90 -17.78 23.00 9.49
N THR A 91 -18.26 24.07 8.87
CA THR A 91 -19.01 23.96 7.61
C THR A 91 -18.03 24.13 6.46
N VAL A 92 -17.98 23.16 5.56
CA VAL A 92 -17.09 23.18 4.39
C VAL A 92 -17.96 23.19 3.14
N ALA A 93 -17.66 24.12 2.23
CA ALA A 93 -18.27 24.18 0.91
C ALA A 93 -17.18 24.12 -0.17
N GLY A 94 -17.47 23.43 -1.27
CA GLY A 94 -16.51 23.26 -2.34
C GLY A 94 -17.03 22.39 -3.48
N LYS A 95 -16.16 22.16 -4.46
CA LYS A 95 -16.51 21.47 -5.70
C LYS A 95 -16.03 20.03 -5.70
N ILE A 96 -16.86 19.10 -6.16
CA ILE A 96 -16.48 17.70 -6.38
C ILE A 96 -15.50 17.61 -7.56
N VAL A 97 -14.30 17.09 -7.33
CA VAL A 97 -13.20 17.04 -8.32
C VAL A 97 -12.97 15.67 -8.93
N ASP A 98 -13.66 14.63 -8.44
CA ASP A 98 -13.57 13.27 -8.95
C ASP A 98 -14.94 12.59 -8.85
N GLU A 99 -15.19 11.55 -9.65
CA GLU A 99 -16.45 10.80 -9.58
C GLU A 99 -16.59 10.17 -8.18
N PRO A 100 -17.75 10.30 -7.52
CA PRO A 100 -17.97 9.68 -6.21
C PRO A 100 -17.69 8.17 -6.21
N ASP A 101 -16.74 7.72 -5.37
CA ASP A 101 -16.43 6.30 -5.18
C ASP A 101 -17.49 5.68 -4.28
N VAL A 102 -18.58 5.22 -4.91
CA VAL A 102 -19.68 4.51 -4.27
C VAL A 102 -19.31 3.04 -4.10
N ARG A 103 -19.18 2.61 -2.84
CA ARG A 103 -18.97 1.22 -2.44
C ARG A 103 -20.19 0.71 -1.67
N LYS A 104 -20.30 -0.62 -1.51
CA LYS A 104 -21.46 -1.28 -0.86
C LYS A 104 -21.94 -0.62 0.44
N ASN A 105 -21.01 -0.13 1.28
CA ASN A 105 -21.31 0.40 2.62
C ASN A 105 -20.83 1.85 2.85
N LYS A 106 -20.31 2.53 1.82
CA LYS A 106 -19.71 3.86 1.98
C LYS A 106 -19.57 4.55 0.63
N THR A 107 -19.74 5.87 0.62
CA THR A 107 -19.38 6.72 -0.51
C THR A 107 -18.22 7.62 -0.11
N PHE A 108 -17.19 7.70 -0.95
CA PHE A 108 -16.12 8.67 -0.81
C PHE A 108 -16.27 9.76 -1.87
N ILE A 109 -16.17 11.01 -1.46
CA ILE A 109 -16.25 12.17 -2.34
C ILE A 109 -15.00 13.00 -2.11
N THR A 110 -14.23 13.25 -3.17
CA THR A 110 -13.08 14.16 -3.12
C THR A 110 -13.57 15.56 -3.47
N LEU A 111 -13.36 16.50 -2.55
CA LEU A 111 -13.81 17.88 -2.67
C LEU A 111 -12.61 18.82 -2.72
N ASP A 112 -12.59 19.75 -3.67
CA ASP A 112 -11.72 20.93 -3.58
C ASP A 112 -12.44 22.03 -2.82
N THR A 113 -11.87 22.43 -1.69
CA THR A 113 -12.53 23.35 -0.76
C THR A 113 -12.46 24.79 -1.29
N GLU A 114 -13.58 25.51 -1.21
CA GLU A 114 -13.67 26.92 -1.62
C GLU A 114 -13.91 27.83 -0.40
N LYS A 115 -14.71 27.36 0.56
CA LYS A 115 -15.06 28.09 1.79
C LYS A 115 -15.08 27.17 3.00
N ILE A 116 -14.64 27.70 4.13
CA ILE A 116 -14.76 27.07 5.44
C ILE A 116 -15.33 28.07 6.44
N THR A 117 -16.36 27.65 7.17
CA THR A 117 -17.01 28.46 8.20
C THR A 117 -16.74 27.83 9.56
N ILE A 118 -16.19 28.65 10.47
CA ILE A 118 -15.85 28.28 11.84
C ILE A 118 -16.60 29.24 12.77
N GLY A 119 -17.62 28.74 13.46
CA GLY A 119 -18.56 29.60 14.19
C GLY A 119 -19.27 30.57 13.24
N GLU A 120 -19.08 31.87 13.46
CA GLU A 120 -19.69 32.93 12.62
C GLU A 120 -18.76 33.45 11.51
N ARG A 121 -17.49 33.02 11.49
CA ARG A 121 -16.50 33.53 10.52
C ARG A 121 -16.34 32.57 9.35
N THR A 122 -16.45 33.11 8.13
CA THR A 122 -16.21 32.38 6.89
C THR A 122 -14.90 32.81 6.26
N TYR A 123 -14.04 31.84 5.97
CA TYR A 123 -12.78 32.04 5.27
C TYR A 123 -12.88 31.42 3.87
N SER A 124 -12.33 32.11 2.87
CA SER A 124 -12.03 31.44 1.60
C SER A 124 -10.89 30.47 1.86
N THR A 125 -11.05 29.21 1.44
CA THR A 125 -10.05 28.16 1.65
C THR A 125 -9.65 27.54 0.32
N THR A 126 -8.53 26.83 0.33
CA THR A 126 -8.05 26.02 -0.79
C THR A 126 -7.58 24.67 -0.27
N GLY A 127 -7.54 23.67 -1.16
CA GLY A 127 -7.00 22.35 -0.85
C GLY A 127 -8.09 21.29 -0.76
N GLN A 128 -7.71 20.04 -0.96
CA GLN A 128 -8.67 18.96 -1.11
C GLN A 128 -8.89 18.17 0.18
N VAL A 129 -10.13 17.70 0.35
CA VAL A 129 -10.56 16.84 1.45
C VAL A 129 -11.36 15.66 0.93
N ILE A 130 -11.32 14.54 1.65
CA ILE A 130 -12.23 13.42 1.41
C ILE A 130 -13.39 13.50 2.38
N LEU A 131 -14.60 13.56 1.82
CA LEU A 131 -15.83 13.32 2.54
C LEU A 131 -16.21 11.83 2.45
N LYS A 132 -16.29 11.17 3.60
CA LYS A 132 -16.73 9.78 3.73
C LYS A 132 -18.14 9.71 4.31
N ILE A 133 -19.08 9.23 3.52
CA ILE A 133 -20.47 9.00 3.91
C ILE A 133 -20.65 7.51 4.21
N LYS A 134 -21.20 7.15 5.37
CA LYS A 134 -21.38 5.74 5.82
C LYS A 134 -22.50 4.97 5.09
N LYS A 135 -22.99 5.45 3.94
CA LYS A 135 -24.02 4.80 3.12
C LYS A 135 -23.67 4.96 1.64
N PRO A 136 -24.01 3.98 0.78
CA PRO A 136 -23.96 4.17 -0.66
C PRO A 136 -24.96 5.25 -1.08
N THR A 137 -24.53 6.17 -1.92
CA THR A 137 -25.39 7.22 -2.49
C THR A 137 -24.90 7.61 -3.88
N PHE A 138 -25.84 7.79 -4.80
CA PHE A 138 -25.63 8.27 -6.18
C PHE A 138 -26.21 9.67 -6.37
N LYS A 139 -26.44 10.42 -5.28
CA LYS A 139 -27.08 11.74 -5.30
C LYS A 139 -26.16 12.84 -5.85
N PHE A 140 -24.86 12.65 -5.75
CA PHE A 140 -23.84 13.63 -6.11
C PHE A 140 -23.15 13.21 -7.40
N ASP A 141 -22.79 14.19 -8.21
CA ASP A 141 -22.05 13.99 -9.46
C ASP A 141 -20.79 14.85 -9.49
N TYR A 142 -19.89 14.54 -10.41
CA TYR A 142 -18.70 15.32 -10.67
C TYR A 142 -19.07 16.79 -10.95
N ALA A 143 -18.23 17.71 -10.45
CA ALA A 143 -18.40 19.16 -10.54
C ALA A 143 -19.56 19.77 -9.75
N ASP A 144 -20.38 19.00 -9.01
CA ASP A 144 -21.33 19.56 -8.05
C ASP A 144 -20.61 20.41 -7.00
N ASN A 145 -21.21 21.55 -6.64
CA ASN A 145 -20.79 22.33 -5.49
C ASN A 145 -21.64 21.92 -4.29
N ILE A 146 -21.00 21.32 -3.29
CA ILE A 146 -21.66 20.78 -2.09
C ILE A 146 -21.18 21.48 -0.82
N GLU A 147 -22.06 21.52 0.16
CA GLU A 147 -21.81 22.03 1.50
C GLU A 147 -22.17 20.97 2.55
N PHE A 148 -21.33 20.82 3.57
CA PHE A 148 -21.63 19.95 4.70
C PHE A 148 -21.01 20.48 6.00
N GLU A 149 -21.59 20.07 7.12
CA GLU A 149 -21.07 20.36 8.45
C GLU A 149 -20.47 19.10 9.08
N GLY A 150 -19.22 19.16 9.53
CA GLY A 150 -18.54 18.02 10.13
C GLY A 150 -17.25 18.38 10.83
N TYR A 151 -16.62 17.38 11.45
CA TYR A 151 -15.28 17.54 12.02
C TYR A 151 -14.25 17.26 10.94
N LEU A 152 -13.43 18.25 10.65
CA LEU A 152 -12.31 18.14 9.73
C LEU A 152 -11.10 17.57 10.47
N ASN A 153 -10.77 16.32 10.16
CA ASN A 153 -9.67 15.61 10.83
C ASN A 153 -8.53 15.39 9.85
N GLU A 154 -7.31 15.39 10.37
CA GLU A 154 -6.16 14.95 9.62
C GLU A 154 -6.22 13.43 9.37
N PRO A 155 -5.80 12.94 8.19
CA PRO A 155 -5.61 11.51 7.96
C PRO A 155 -4.64 10.89 8.97
N THR A 156 -4.90 9.64 9.37
CA THR A 156 -4.01 8.90 10.26
C THR A 156 -2.67 8.59 9.57
N SER A 157 -1.56 8.92 10.22
CA SER A 157 -0.22 8.49 9.83
C SER A 157 -0.01 7.00 10.11
N LYS A 158 1.13 6.47 9.65
CA LYS A 158 1.59 5.12 9.99
C LYS A 158 1.74 4.99 11.51
N ARG A 159 1.04 4.01 12.10
CA ARG A 159 1.03 3.77 13.56
C ARG A 159 1.64 2.44 13.97
N ASN A 160 2.00 1.58 13.02
CA ASN A 160 2.69 0.32 13.30
C ASN A 160 3.82 0.15 12.28
N PRO A 161 4.96 -0.44 12.66
CA PRO A 161 6.00 -0.80 11.70
C PRO A 161 5.42 -1.69 10.59
N GLY A 162 5.89 -1.54 9.36
CA GLY A 162 5.30 -2.20 8.19
C GLY A 162 3.92 -1.72 7.73
N ALA A 163 3.12 -1.04 8.56
CA ALA A 163 1.78 -0.61 8.17
C ALA A 163 1.78 0.52 7.12
N PHE A 164 0.66 0.61 6.40
CA PHE A 164 0.44 1.60 5.35
C PHE A 164 0.31 3.03 5.92
N ASP A 165 1.07 3.97 5.36
CA ASP A 165 0.99 5.39 5.72
C ASP A 165 -0.10 6.10 4.91
N TYR A 166 -1.32 6.12 5.46
CA TYR A 166 -2.47 6.68 4.75
C TYR A 166 -2.37 8.21 4.59
N LYS A 167 -1.85 8.93 5.59
CA LYS A 167 -1.57 10.37 5.50
C LYS A 167 -0.61 10.69 4.36
N ARG A 168 0.53 9.99 4.28
CA ARG A 168 1.48 10.21 3.19
C ARG A 168 0.89 9.85 1.84
N TYR A 169 0.09 8.78 1.76
CA TYR A 169 -0.63 8.42 0.54
C TYR A 169 -1.60 9.53 0.06
N LEU A 170 -2.43 10.08 0.96
CA LEU A 170 -3.37 11.15 0.62
C LEU A 170 -2.67 12.47 0.29
N ASN A 171 -1.60 12.82 1.01
CA ASN A 171 -0.80 14.02 0.70
C ASN A 171 -0.23 13.95 -0.73
N ARG A 172 0.19 12.77 -1.20
CA ARG A 172 0.63 12.57 -2.61
C ARG A 172 -0.50 12.81 -3.61
N LYS A 173 -1.75 12.56 -3.22
CA LYS A 173 -2.96 12.90 -3.99
C LYS A 173 -3.46 14.32 -3.75
N LYS A 174 -2.71 15.16 -3.01
CA LYS A 174 -3.08 16.54 -2.61
C LYS A 174 -4.35 16.62 -1.75
N ILE A 175 -4.65 15.55 -1.01
CA ILE A 175 -5.77 15.45 -0.10
C ILE A 175 -5.21 15.54 1.33
N TYR A 176 -5.68 16.50 2.10
CA TYR A 176 -5.07 16.85 3.40
C TYR A 176 -6.01 16.61 4.59
N GLY A 177 -7.31 16.49 4.35
CA GLY A 177 -8.32 16.33 5.41
C GLY A 177 -9.34 15.24 5.10
N ILE A 178 -9.92 14.67 6.16
CA ILE A 178 -11.01 13.69 6.10
C ILE A 178 -12.17 14.13 6.98
N VAL A 179 -13.37 14.07 6.41
CA VAL A 179 -14.63 14.30 7.12
C VAL A 179 -15.46 13.03 7.05
N ASN A 180 -16.01 12.61 8.19
CA ASN A 180 -16.86 11.43 8.28
C ASN A 180 -18.29 11.85 8.62
N LEU A 181 -19.24 11.54 7.74
CA LEU A 181 -20.67 11.78 7.93
C LEU A 181 -21.46 10.47 7.99
N SER A 182 -22.52 10.47 8.79
CA SER A 182 -23.37 9.30 8.98
C SER A 182 -24.52 9.25 7.97
N HIS A 183 -25.05 10.42 7.57
CA HIS A 183 -26.23 10.53 6.72
C HIS A 183 -25.97 11.42 5.50
N VAL A 184 -26.61 11.09 4.39
CA VAL A 184 -26.52 11.83 3.12
C VAL A 184 -27.16 13.22 3.24
N ASP A 185 -28.19 13.36 4.08
CA ASP A 185 -28.92 14.62 4.28
C ASP A 185 -28.11 15.71 5.00
N GLN A 186 -26.95 15.33 5.55
CA GLN A 186 -25.97 16.27 6.11
C GLN A 186 -25.19 17.03 5.02
N VAL A 187 -25.42 16.70 3.75
CA VAL A 187 -24.78 17.31 2.59
C VAL A 187 -25.82 18.01 1.72
N LYS A 188 -25.66 19.31 1.53
CA LYS A 188 -26.48 20.15 0.68
C LYS A 188 -25.77 20.38 -0.65
N ILE A 189 -26.52 20.36 -1.75
CA ILE A 189 -26.00 20.76 -3.06
C ILE A 189 -26.30 22.26 -3.21
N LEU A 190 -25.26 23.08 -3.25
CA LEU A 190 -25.38 24.54 -3.42
C LEU A 190 -25.62 24.90 -4.89
N LYS A 191 -24.90 24.24 -5.79
CA LYS A 191 -25.03 24.39 -7.24
C LYS A 191 -24.80 23.01 -7.86
N GLN A 192 -25.74 22.54 -8.68
CA GLN A 192 -25.48 21.37 -9.52
C GLN A 192 -24.33 21.70 -10.47
N GLY A 193 -23.39 20.78 -10.59
CA GLY A 193 -22.28 20.91 -11.50
C GLY A 193 -22.82 21.08 -12.90
N GLU A 194 -22.32 22.09 -13.60
CA GLU A 194 -22.38 22.06 -15.06
C GLU A 194 -21.46 20.90 -15.46
N ALA A 195 -22.06 19.73 -15.68
CA ALA A 195 -21.32 18.54 -16.04
C ALA A 195 -20.48 18.90 -17.27
N ASN A 196 -19.16 18.74 -17.15
CA ASN A 196 -18.23 19.11 -18.21
C ASN A 196 -18.75 18.45 -19.50
N ILE A 197 -19.05 19.25 -20.54
CA ILE A 197 -19.79 18.79 -21.73
C ILE A 197 -19.13 17.53 -22.30
N PHE A 198 -17.80 17.49 -22.25
CA PHE A 198 -17.01 16.33 -22.64
C PHE A 198 -17.26 15.07 -21.78
N SER A 199 -17.30 15.18 -20.45
CA SER A 199 -17.52 14.01 -19.59
C SER A 199 -18.96 13.51 -19.67
N SER A 200 -19.93 14.41 -19.66
CA SER A 200 -21.36 14.08 -19.69
C SER A 200 -21.83 13.55 -21.05
N GLN A 201 -21.32 14.09 -22.15
CA GLN A 201 -21.78 13.71 -23.49
C GLN A 201 -20.94 12.59 -24.15
N ILE A 202 -19.66 12.45 -23.77
CA ILE A 202 -18.76 11.49 -24.42
C ILE A 202 -18.34 10.38 -23.45
N VAL A 203 -17.69 10.72 -22.34
CA VAL A 203 -17.04 9.73 -21.46
C VAL A 203 -18.06 8.82 -20.78
N ILE A 204 -19.05 9.39 -20.10
CA ILE A 204 -20.04 8.64 -19.32
C ILE A 204 -20.91 7.75 -20.23
N PRO A 205 -21.50 8.24 -21.34
CA PRO A 205 -22.30 7.41 -22.23
C PRO A 205 -21.48 6.29 -22.86
N LEU A 206 -20.24 6.58 -23.28
CA LEU A 206 -19.34 5.57 -23.86
C LEU A 206 -18.99 4.50 -22.83
N ARG A 207 -18.64 4.87 -21.60
CA ARG A 207 -18.37 3.90 -20.53
C ARG A 207 -19.57 3.03 -20.22
N ARG A 208 -20.77 3.61 -20.08
CA ARG A 208 -22.03 2.86 -19.86
C ARG A 208 -22.31 1.90 -21.02
N TRP A 209 -22.07 2.34 -22.26
CA TRP A 209 -22.22 1.49 -23.43
C TRP A 209 -21.24 0.31 -23.39
N ILE A 210 -19.95 0.54 -23.13
CA ILE A 210 -18.93 -0.53 -23.03
C ILE A 210 -19.34 -1.56 -21.96
N LEU A 211 -19.68 -1.10 -20.75
CA LEU A 211 -20.12 -1.98 -19.66
C LEU A 211 -21.39 -2.74 -20.02
N GLY A 212 -22.36 -2.08 -20.65
CA GLY A 212 -23.60 -2.70 -21.11
C GLY A 212 -23.39 -3.76 -22.20
N VAL A 213 -22.36 -3.60 -23.05
CA VAL A 213 -21.94 -4.67 -23.99
C VAL A 213 -21.39 -5.86 -23.21
N PHE A 214 -20.48 -5.63 -22.27
CA PHE A 214 -19.90 -6.71 -21.45
C PHE A 214 -20.95 -7.46 -20.62
N ASP A 215 -21.94 -6.75 -20.07
CA ASP A 215 -23.06 -7.35 -19.33
C ASP A 215 -23.92 -8.27 -20.21
N ARG A 216 -24.01 -7.99 -21.51
CA ARG A 216 -24.79 -8.81 -22.46
C ARG A 216 -24.01 -9.99 -23.00
N THR A 217 -22.67 -9.92 -23.02
CA THR A 217 -21.84 -10.92 -23.71
C THR A 217 -20.99 -11.80 -22.80
N LEU A 218 -20.82 -11.43 -21.53
CA LEU A 218 -20.07 -12.17 -20.50
C LEU A 218 -20.78 -12.14 -19.15
N SER A 219 -20.42 -13.06 -18.26
CA SER A 219 -20.98 -13.13 -16.90
C SER A 219 -19.90 -13.44 -15.85
N GLY A 220 -20.21 -13.14 -14.58
CA GLY A 220 -19.37 -13.48 -13.42
C GLY A 220 -17.94 -12.92 -13.49
N ASN A 221 -16.97 -13.76 -13.12
CA ASN A 221 -15.55 -13.37 -13.04
C ASN A 221 -14.97 -12.92 -14.39
N HIS A 222 -15.45 -13.48 -15.51
CA HIS A 222 -14.96 -13.12 -16.85
C HIS A 222 -15.29 -11.67 -17.20
N LYS A 223 -16.52 -11.23 -16.92
CA LYS A 223 -16.92 -9.82 -17.07
C LYS A 223 -16.05 -8.92 -16.19
N ALA A 224 -15.91 -9.26 -14.90
CA ALA A 224 -15.14 -8.48 -13.95
C ALA A 224 -13.67 -8.33 -14.38
N LEU A 225 -13.04 -9.41 -14.86
CA LEU A 225 -11.67 -9.37 -15.37
C LEU A 225 -11.56 -8.52 -16.64
N LEU A 226 -12.47 -8.66 -17.60
CA LEU A 226 -12.39 -7.89 -18.84
C LEU A 226 -12.61 -6.39 -18.59
N ALA A 227 -13.55 -6.05 -17.70
CA ALA A 227 -13.79 -4.69 -17.27
C ALA A 227 -12.58 -4.13 -16.50
N GLY A 228 -11.90 -4.94 -15.67
CA GLY A 228 -10.63 -4.60 -15.04
C GLY A 228 -9.51 -4.31 -16.06
N PHE A 229 -9.33 -5.21 -17.04
CA PHE A 229 -8.26 -5.12 -18.04
C PHE A 229 -8.41 -3.90 -18.96
N LEU A 230 -9.65 -3.54 -19.36
CA LEU A 230 -9.89 -2.44 -20.30
C LEU A 230 -10.26 -1.12 -19.61
N LEU A 231 -11.10 -1.15 -18.58
CA LEU A 231 -11.72 0.03 -17.96
C LEU A 231 -11.25 0.31 -16.52
N GLY A 232 -10.37 -0.53 -15.96
CA GLY A 232 -9.84 -0.38 -14.60
C GLY A 232 -10.85 -0.73 -13.52
N GLU A 233 -11.95 -1.37 -13.91
CA GLU A 233 -13.05 -1.68 -13.00
C GLU A 233 -12.71 -2.91 -12.15
N THR A 234 -12.19 -2.67 -10.95
CA THR A 234 -11.77 -3.72 -10.02
C THR A 234 -12.81 -4.06 -8.95
N ARG A 235 -13.93 -3.32 -8.87
CA ARG A 235 -14.92 -3.44 -7.78
C ARG A 235 -15.63 -4.80 -7.74
N GLU A 236 -15.83 -5.43 -8.90
CA GLU A 236 -16.51 -6.72 -9.02
C GLU A 236 -15.56 -7.92 -8.88
N ILE A 237 -14.24 -7.71 -8.78
CA ILE A 237 -13.27 -8.80 -8.72
C ILE A 237 -13.29 -9.44 -7.32
N PRO A 238 -13.58 -10.74 -7.18
CA PRO A 238 -13.57 -11.41 -5.88
C PRO A 238 -12.18 -11.41 -5.24
N LYS A 239 -12.12 -11.32 -3.90
CA LYS A 239 -10.86 -11.35 -3.15
C LYS A 239 -9.98 -12.57 -3.48
N GLN A 240 -10.59 -13.73 -3.68
CA GLN A 240 -9.89 -14.97 -4.07
C GLN A 240 -9.14 -14.80 -5.40
N VAL A 241 -9.79 -14.23 -6.42
CA VAL A 241 -9.17 -13.95 -7.72
C VAL A 241 -8.04 -12.94 -7.55
N TYR A 242 -8.25 -11.87 -6.76
CA TYR A 242 -7.20 -10.91 -6.45
C TYR A 242 -5.97 -11.58 -5.82
N THR A 243 -6.16 -12.48 -4.85
CA THR A 243 -5.08 -13.22 -4.19
C THR A 243 -4.33 -14.13 -5.17
N MET A 244 -5.01 -14.82 -6.10
CA MET A 244 -4.34 -15.66 -7.11
C MET A 244 -3.41 -14.84 -8.02
N PHE A 245 -3.86 -13.66 -8.46
CA PHE A 245 -3.04 -12.77 -9.28
C PHE A 245 -1.90 -12.13 -8.46
N ARG A 246 -2.14 -11.81 -7.18
CA ARG A 246 -1.11 -11.36 -6.24
C ARG A 246 0.00 -12.41 -6.09
N ASP A 247 -0.39 -13.65 -5.82
CA ASP A 247 0.53 -14.74 -5.50
C ASP A 247 1.35 -15.21 -6.72
N THR A 248 0.82 -15.03 -7.95
CA THR A 248 1.56 -15.27 -9.20
C THR A 248 2.37 -14.07 -9.70
N GLY A 249 2.29 -12.91 -9.03
CA GLY A 249 2.95 -11.67 -9.44
C GLY A 249 2.26 -10.93 -10.60
N THR A 250 1.09 -11.39 -11.03
CA THR A 250 0.33 -10.86 -12.18
C THR A 250 -0.75 -9.85 -11.79
N VAL A 251 -0.80 -9.40 -10.52
CA VAL A 251 -1.77 -8.42 -10.01
C VAL A 251 -1.81 -7.11 -10.80
N HIS A 252 -0.69 -6.73 -11.42
CA HIS A 252 -0.58 -5.56 -12.28
C HIS A 252 -1.48 -5.62 -13.53
N LEU A 253 -2.00 -6.80 -13.87
CA LEU A 253 -2.97 -6.99 -14.96
C LEU A 253 -4.42 -6.71 -14.54
N LEU A 254 -4.76 -6.85 -13.25
CA LEU A 254 -6.15 -6.66 -12.78
C LEU A 254 -6.64 -5.22 -12.90
N ALA A 255 -5.70 -4.26 -12.91
CA ALA A 255 -5.97 -2.87 -13.25
C ALA A 255 -5.46 -2.56 -14.67
N VAL A 256 -5.86 -1.43 -15.25
CA VAL A 256 -5.36 -1.03 -16.58
C VAL A 256 -3.87 -0.74 -16.48
N SER A 257 -3.09 -1.68 -17.01
CA SER A 257 -1.64 -1.55 -17.09
C SER A 257 -1.25 -0.59 -18.21
N GLY A 258 -0.03 -0.04 -18.13
CA GLY A 258 0.51 0.77 -19.22
C GLY A 258 0.58 0.01 -20.56
N SER A 259 0.80 -1.31 -20.54
CA SER A 259 0.77 -2.15 -21.75
C SER A 259 -0.62 -2.21 -22.39
N ASN A 260 -1.71 -2.17 -21.61
CA ASN A 260 -3.06 -2.16 -22.16
C ASN A 260 -3.30 -0.88 -22.96
N VAL A 261 -2.78 0.26 -22.48
CA VAL A 261 -2.80 1.54 -23.22
C VAL A 261 -2.08 1.39 -24.56
N TRP A 262 -0.88 0.81 -24.57
CA TRP A 262 -0.12 0.56 -25.80
C TRP A 262 -0.83 -0.38 -26.79
N LEU A 263 -1.55 -1.39 -26.29
CA LEU A 263 -2.35 -2.29 -27.12
C LEU A 263 -3.54 -1.56 -27.75
N VAL A 264 -4.28 -0.78 -26.97
CA VAL A 264 -5.41 0.03 -27.47
C VAL A 264 -4.92 1.02 -28.53
N ILE A 265 -3.81 1.73 -28.26
CA ILE A 265 -3.15 2.61 -29.23
C ILE A 265 -2.75 1.84 -30.50
N GLY A 266 -2.15 0.67 -30.35
CA GLY A 266 -1.72 -0.16 -31.48
C GLY A 266 -2.87 -0.61 -32.37
N VAL A 267 -4.01 -0.97 -31.77
CA VAL A 267 -5.24 -1.33 -32.51
C VAL A 267 -5.78 -0.12 -33.27
N ILE A 268 -5.89 1.04 -32.63
CA ILE A 268 -6.40 2.27 -33.24
C ILE A 268 -5.48 2.74 -34.38
N PHE A 269 -4.19 2.89 -34.09
CA PHE A 269 -3.21 3.33 -35.08
C PHE A 269 -3.07 2.33 -36.23
N GLY A 270 -3.10 1.03 -35.93
CA GLY A 270 -3.08 -0.04 -36.93
C GLY A 270 -4.30 -0.03 -37.85
N ALA A 271 -5.50 0.18 -37.28
CA ALA A 271 -6.74 0.31 -38.06
C ALA A 271 -6.71 1.54 -38.98
N LEU A 272 -6.28 2.71 -38.47
CA LEU A 272 -6.11 3.93 -39.27
C LEU A 272 -5.07 3.74 -40.38
N SER A 273 -3.97 3.04 -40.09
CA SER A 273 -2.96 2.72 -41.10
C SER A 273 -3.48 1.75 -42.16
N LEU A 274 -4.34 0.79 -41.80
CA LEU A 274 -4.96 -0.13 -42.76
C LEU A 274 -5.92 0.60 -43.70
N LEU A 275 -6.62 1.61 -43.19
CA LEU A 275 -7.44 2.55 -43.95
C LEU A 275 -6.62 3.58 -44.75
N ARG A 276 -5.28 3.45 -44.78
CA ARG A 276 -4.34 4.33 -45.49
C ARG A 276 -4.43 5.80 -45.09
N VAL A 277 -4.84 6.08 -43.85
CA VAL A 277 -4.87 7.43 -43.30
C VAL A 277 -3.44 7.99 -43.20
N PRO A 278 -3.19 9.25 -43.60
CA PRO A 278 -1.87 9.86 -43.48
C PRO A 278 -1.33 9.82 -42.05
N LYS A 279 -0.03 9.52 -41.87
CA LYS A 279 0.59 9.34 -40.54
C LYS A 279 0.33 10.49 -39.58
N LEU A 280 0.37 11.74 -40.07
CA LEU A 280 0.10 12.93 -39.26
C LEU A 280 -1.32 12.91 -38.68
N PHE A 281 -2.32 12.62 -39.51
CA PHE A 281 -3.71 12.55 -39.09
C PHE A 281 -3.97 11.32 -38.20
N ALA A 282 -3.36 10.18 -38.53
CA ALA A 282 -3.44 8.98 -37.70
C ALA A 282 -2.86 9.25 -36.30
N THR A 283 -1.73 9.94 -36.19
CA THR A 283 -1.16 10.37 -34.90
C THR A 283 -2.10 11.32 -34.15
N PHE A 284 -2.66 12.33 -34.82
CA PHE A 284 -3.56 13.29 -34.18
C PHE A 284 -4.83 12.61 -33.61
N VAL A 285 -5.49 11.76 -34.41
CA VAL A 285 -6.65 10.96 -33.96
C VAL A 285 -6.25 10.05 -32.80
N THR A 286 -5.09 9.40 -32.87
CA THR A 286 -4.61 8.53 -31.80
C THR A 286 -4.38 9.31 -30.49
N LEU A 287 -3.85 10.53 -30.55
CA LEU A 287 -3.68 11.39 -29.36
C LEU A 287 -5.02 11.75 -28.72
N ILE A 288 -6.04 12.06 -29.53
CA ILE A 288 -7.40 12.31 -29.06
C ILE A 288 -7.97 11.04 -28.41
N CYS A 289 -7.80 9.87 -29.04
CA CYS A 289 -8.25 8.60 -28.46
C CYS A 289 -7.55 8.28 -27.13
N ILE A 290 -6.25 8.57 -27.00
CA ILE A 290 -5.51 8.41 -25.73
C ILE A 290 -6.12 9.32 -24.66
N PHE A 291 -6.43 10.57 -24.99
CA PHE A 291 -7.05 11.50 -24.06
C PHE A 291 -8.44 11.02 -23.62
N ILE A 292 -9.28 10.57 -24.55
CA ILE A 292 -10.60 9.98 -24.22
C ILE A 292 -10.43 8.72 -23.36
N PHE A 293 -9.51 7.82 -23.73
CA PHE A 293 -9.25 6.57 -23.00
C PHE A 293 -8.76 6.84 -21.56
N ALA A 294 -7.86 7.80 -21.37
CA ALA A 294 -7.40 8.20 -20.04
C ALA A 294 -8.58 8.65 -19.16
N ASN A 295 -9.51 9.45 -19.70
CA ASN A 295 -10.70 9.89 -18.97
C ASN A 295 -11.71 8.74 -18.76
N LEU A 296 -11.82 7.78 -19.68
CA LEU A 296 -12.67 6.59 -19.51
C LEU A 296 -12.25 5.73 -18.33
N VAL A 297 -10.94 5.68 -18.03
CA VAL A 297 -10.35 4.98 -16.88
C VAL A 297 -10.07 5.95 -15.73
N HIS A 298 -10.85 7.02 -15.59
CA HIS A 298 -10.78 7.96 -14.45
C HIS A 298 -9.40 8.59 -14.23
N ASN A 299 -8.64 8.79 -15.30
CA ASN A 299 -7.27 9.28 -15.27
C ASN A 299 -6.37 8.47 -14.32
N ASP A 300 -6.58 7.15 -14.30
CA ASP A 300 -5.78 6.23 -13.50
C ASP A 300 -4.28 6.48 -13.71
N PRO A 301 -3.47 6.62 -12.63
CA PRO A 301 -2.07 7.03 -12.76
C PRO A 301 -1.24 6.18 -13.74
N PRO A 302 -1.37 4.83 -13.80
CA PRO A 302 -0.68 4.02 -14.82
C PRO A 302 -1.05 4.39 -16.25
N VAL A 303 -2.33 4.72 -16.51
CA VAL A 303 -2.84 5.09 -17.84
C VAL A 303 -2.33 6.45 -18.25
N VAL A 304 -2.38 7.44 -17.36
CA VAL A 304 -1.88 8.79 -17.64
C VAL A 304 -0.39 8.77 -17.96
N ARG A 305 0.42 8.02 -17.19
CA ARG A 305 1.87 7.89 -17.46
C ARG A 305 2.13 7.25 -18.82
N ALA A 306 1.45 6.15 -19.13
CA ALA A 306 1.60 5.46 -20.41
C ALA A 306 1.11 6.34 -21.58
N GLY A 307 0.03 7.10 -21.39
CA GLY A 307 -0.50 8.05 -22.36
C GLY A 307 0.47 9.20 -22.63
N ILE A 308 1.12 9.76 -21.60
CA ILE A 308 2.18 10.77 -21.76
C ILE A 308 3.37 10.17 -22.51
N MET A 309 3.85 8.99 -22.11
CA MET A 309 4.96 8.31 -22.80
C MET A 309 4.63 8.05 -24.28
N ALA A 310 3.43 7.53 -24.56
CA ALA A 310 2.96 7.29 -25.91
C ALA A 310 2.83 8.57 -26.73
N SER A 311 2.33 9.64 -26.12
CA SER A 311 2.21 10.96 -26.76
C SER A 311 3.58 11.51 -27.16
N VAL A 312 4.56 11.45 -26.26
CA VAL A 312 5.93 11.87 -26.55
C VAL A 312 6.56 11.00 -27.65
N ILE A 313 6.31 9.69 -27.65
CA ILE A 313 6.81 8.78 -28.69
C ILE A 313 6.18 9.10 -30.05
N LEU A 314 4.85 9.26 -30.11
CA LEU A 314 4.12 9.56 -31.35
C LEU A 314 4.55 10.90 -31.95
N VAL A 315 4.67 11.94 -31.13
CA VAL A 315 5.19 13.25 -31.56
C VAL A 315 6.67 13.14 -31.97
N GLY A 316 7.47 12.38 -31.21
CA GLY A 316 8.88 12.14 -31.51
C GLY A 316 9.09 11.47 -32.87
N VAL A 317 8.24 10.50 -33.24
CA VAL A 317 8.28 9.83 -34.56
C VAL A 317 7.88 10.77 -35.70
N LEU A 318 7.02 11.77 -35.45
CA LEU A 318 6.70 12.80 -36.44
C LEU A 318 7.85 13.79 -36.66
N LEU A 319 8.57 14.15 -35.59
CA LEU A 319 9.63 15.17 -35.61
C LEU A 319 11.02 14.61 -35.98
N TYR A 320 11.29 13.34 -35.65
CA TYR A 320 12.62 12.74 -35.77
C TYR A 320 12.57 11.38 -36.47
N LYS A 321 13.56 11.14 -37.33
CA LYS A 321 13.73 9.86 -38.03
C LYS A 321 14.18 8.72 -37.10
N ASP A 322 15.03 9.02 -36.12
CA ASP A 322 15.58 8.05 -35.17
C ASP A 322 15.29 8.45 -33.72
N VAL A 323 14.37 7.75 -33.08
CA VAL A 323 13.93 8.04 -31.71
C VAL A 323 14.75 7.22 -30.70
N ASN A 324 15.48 7.90 -29.81
CA ASN A 324 16.13 7.22 -28.69
C ASN A 324 15.14 7.00 -27.54
N LEU A 325 14.67 5.76 -27.37
CA LEU A 325 13.66 5.40 -26.37
C LEU A 325 14.04 5.80 -24.94
N VAL A 326 15.33 5.68 -24.55
CA VAL A 326 15.80 6.10 -23.22
C VAL A 326 15.58 7.60 -23.02
N ASN A 327 15.90 8.41 -24.02
CA ASN A 327 15.73 9.86 -23.93
C ASN A 327 14.23 10.25 -23.89
N VAL A 328 13.39 9.56 -24.66
CA VAL A 328 11.94 9.80 -24.67
C VAL A 328 11.28 9.46 -23.34
N VAL A 329 11.54 8.26 -22.81
CA VAL A 329 11.00 7.84 -21.51
C VAL A 329 11.49 8.77 -20.40
N SER A 330 12.76 9.18 -20.45
CA SER A 330 13.30 10.11 -19.45
C SER A 330 12.67 11.51 -19.54
N PHE A 331 12.39 11.98 -20.76
CA PHE A 331 11.68 13.25 -20.96
C PHE A 331 10.24 13.18 -20.44
N ALA A 332 9.53 12.07 -20.71
CA ALA A 332 8.21 11.84 -20.13
C ALA A 332 8.25 11.85 -18.59
N GLY A 333 9.26 11.22 -17.99
CA GLY A 333 9.50 11.26 -16.54
C GLY A 333 9.74 12.67 -16.01
N LEU A 334 10.54 13.47 -16.70
CA LEU A 334 10.77 14.88 -16.34
C LEU A 334 9.47 15.68 -16.36
N VAL A 335 8.65 15.54 -17.42
CA VAL A 335 7.35 16.23 -17.51
C VAL A 335 6.45 15.83 -16.35
N ILE A 336 6.33 14.53 -16.06
CA ILE A 336 5.49 14.02 -14.97
C ILE A 336 5.96 14.57 -13.61
N LEU A 337 7.26 14.47 -13.31
CA LEU A 337 7.81 14.93 -12.02
C LEU A 337 7.84 16.45 -11.88
N PHE A 338 7.94 17.19 -12.99
CA PHE A 338 7.84 18.64 -12.97
C PHE A 338 6.45 19.08 -12.51
N PHE A 339 5.38 18.47 -13.03
CA PHE A 339 4.02 18.81 -12.61
C PHE A 339 3.67 18.26 -11.23
N SER A 340 4.15 17.06 -10.88
CA SER A 340 3.86 16.39 -9.62
C SER A 340 5.09 15.62 -9.10
N PRO A 341 6.00 16.27 -8.34
CA PRO A 341 7.24 15.66 -7.83
C PRO A 341 6.96 14.55 -6.81
N LEU A 342 5.79 14.59 -6.14
CA LEU A 342 5.35 13.56 -5.20
C LEU A 342 5.15 12.19 -5.85
N PHE A 343 4.96 12.11 -7.19
CA PHE A 343 4.91 10.83 -7.89
C PHE A 343 6.23 10.06 -7.83
N LEU A 344 7.38 10.70 -7.56
CA LEU A 344 8.64 9.98 -7.36
C LEU A 344 8.53 8.93 -6.24
N PHE A 345 7.72 9.21 -5.22
CA PHE A 345 7.53 8.33 -4.07
C PHE A 345 6.37 7.34 -4.26
N ASP A 346 5.59 7.47 -5.34
CA ASP A 346 4.51 6.55 -5.66
C ASP A 346 5.07 5.21 -6.15
N VAL A 347 4.59 4.11 -5.56
CA VAL A 347 5.04 2.76 -5.90
C VAL A 347 4.74 2.44 -7.36
N GLY A 348 3.56 2.86 -7.86
CA GLY A 348 3.18 2.64 -9.26
C GLY A 348 4.10 3.36 -10.25
N PHE A 349 4.50 4.60 -9.95
CA PHE A 349 5.50 5.33 -10.74
C PHE A 349 6.86 4.60 -10.74
N GLN A 350 7.35 4.22 -9.55
CA GLN A 350 8.63 3.51 -9.40
C GLN A 350 8.64 2.21 -10.19
N LEU A 351 7.63 1.35 -10.00
CA LEU A 351 7.50 0.08 -10.72
C LEU A 351 7.43 0.29 -12.25
N SER A 352 6.67 1.28 -12.72
CA SER A 352 6.49 1.55 -14.14
C SER A 352 7.79 2.00 -14.83
N PHE A 353 8.49 3.00 -14.27
CA PHE A 353 9.74 3.49 -14.84
C PHE A 353 10.88 2.48 -14.68
N ALA A 354 10.96 1.79 -13.54
CA ALA A 354 11.96 0.77 -13.29
C ALA A 354 11.82 -0.40 -14.28
N SER A 355 10.58 -0.85 -14.55
CA SER A 355 10.30 -1.87 -15.58
C SER A 355 10.79 -1.45 -16.96
N VAL A 356 10.43 -0.24 -17.41
CA VAL A 356 10.83 0.27 -18.73
C VAL A 356 12.34 0.42 -18.83
N PHE A 357 13.02 0.96 -17.81
CA PHE A 357 14.48 1.04 -17.80
C PHE A 357 15.15 -0.33 -17.74
N GLY A 358 14.59 -1.31 -17.02
CA GLY A 358 15.05 -2.70 -17.04
C GLY A 358 15.00 -3.31 -18.43
N ILE A 359 13.90 -3.09 -19.17
CA ILE A 359 13.78 -3.51 -20.57
C ILE A 359 14.80 -2.79 -21.48
N LEU A 360 15.04 -1.50 -21.26
CA LEU A 360 15.94 -0.73 -22.13
C LEU A 360 17.43 -1.00 -21.87
N PHE A 361 17.82 -1.30 -20.63
CA PHE A 361 19.21 -1.50 -20.24
C PHE A 361 19.62 -2.97 -20.08
N LEU A 362 18.81 -3.79 -19.41
CA LEU A 362 19.18 -5.14 -19.00
C LEU A 362 18.85 -6.19 -20.08
N TYR A 363 17.66 -6.10 -20.70
CA TYR A 363 17.26 -7.04 -21.76
C TYR A 363 18.26 -7.15 -22.92
N PRO A 364 18.80 -6.04 -23.51
CA PRO A 364 19.76 -6.15 -24.61
C PRO A 364 21.01 -6.94 -24.25
N GLN A 365 21.40 -6.95 -22.98
CA GLN A 365 22.62 -7.59 -22.51
C GLN A 365 22.39 -9.06 -22.18
N LEU A 366 21.29 -9.37 -21.47
CA LEU A 366 20.85 -10.74 -21.26
C LEU A 366 20.62 -11.45 -22.61
N SER A 367 19.96 -10.76 -23.56
CA SER A 367 19.76 -11.25 -24.93
C SER A 367 21.08 -11.57 -25.64
N ARG A 368 22.12 -10.73 -25.49
CA ARG A 368 23.45 -11.00 -26.05
C ARG A 368 24.11 -12.21 -25.39
N LEU A 369 24.06 -12.31 -24.06
CA LEU A 369 24.65 -13.41 -23.31
C LEU A 369 24.00 -14.75 -23.69
N VAL A 370 22.67 -14.82 -23.69
CA VAL A 370 21.94 -16.04 -24.04
C VAL A 370 22.13 -16.41 -25.51
N SER A 371 22.22 -15.42 -26.42
CA SER A 371 22.46 -15.70 -27.85
C SER A 371 23.81 -16.33 -28.16
N LYS A 372 24.77 -16.34 -27.22
CA LYS A 372 26.04 -17.06 -27.35
C LYS A 372 25.88 -18.57 -27.17
N TYR A 373 24.91 -18.99 -26.35
CA TYR A 373 24.70 -20.39 -25.99
C TYR A 373 23.51 -21.00 -26.74
N ILE A 374 22.46 -20.22 -26.97
CA ILE A 374 21.28 -20.63 -27.74
C ILE A 374 21.32 -19.91 -29.07
N SER A 375 21.54 -20.67 -30.15
CA SER A 375 21.59 -20.11 -31.50
C SER A 375 20.26 -19.43 -31.86
N ARG A 376 20.36 -18.21 -32.40
CA ARG A 376 19.22 -17.48 -32.98
C ARG A 376 18.65 -18.14 -34.25
N SER A 377 19.20 -19.28 -34.66
CA SER A 377 18.72 -20.09 -35.78
C SER A 377 17.27 -20.54 -35.61
N HIS A 378 16.84 -20.88 -34.38
CA HIS A 378 15.44 -21.19 -34.08
C HIS A 378 14.59 -19.91 -33.89
N LYS A 379 14.40 -19.15 -34.98
CA LYS A 379 13.73 -17.83 -34.98
C LYS A 379 12.37 -17.82 -34.26
N LYS A 380 11.57 -18.89 -34.39
CA LYS A 380 10.26 -19.01 -33.72
C LYS A 380 10.40 -19.15 -32.20
N LEU A 381 11.23 -20.08 -31.73
CA LEU A 381 11.49 -20.27 -30.29
C LEU A 381 12.07 -18.99 -29.66
N TRP A 382 13.00 -18.35 -30.35
CA TRP A 382 13.59 -17.10 -29.88
C TRP A 382 12.55 -15.99 -29.74
N LYS A 383 11.71 -15.81 -30.76
CA LYS A 383 10.71 -14.73 -30.79
C LYS A 383 9.56 -14.95 -29.80
N TRP A 384 9.06 -16.18 -29.67
CA TRP A 384 7.84 -16.46 -28.92
C TRP A 384 8.07 -16.92 -27.49
N VAL A 385 9.24 -17.47 -27.16
CA VAL A 385 9.53 -18.01 -25.82
C VAL A 385 10.69 -17.28 -25.17
N ILE A 386 11.88 -17.30 -25.80
CA ILE A 386 13.10 -16.79 -25.18
C ILE A 386 13.02 -15.27 -24.98
N MET A 387 12.58 -14.51 -25.99
CA MET A 387 12.50 -13.06 -25.90
C MET A 387 11.52 -12.57 -24.81
N PRO A 388 10.25 -13.04 -24.76
CA PRO A 388 9.33 -12.67 -23.67
C PRO A 388 9.83 -13.10 -22.28
N ALA A 389 10.45 -14.27 -22.16
CA ALA A 389 11.05 -14.74 -20.92
C ALA A 389 12.19 -13.80 -20.48
N LEU A 390 13.10 -13.43 -21.39
CA LEU A 390 14.19 -12.51 -21.08
C LEU A 390 13.70 -11.10 -20.73
N ILE A 391 12.64 -10.61 -21.37
CA ILE A 391 11.98 -9.35 -20.99
C ILE A 391 11.45 -9.46 -19.56
N SER A 392 10.72 -10.53 -19.24
CA SER A 392 10.16 -10.78 -17.90
C SER A 392 11.26 -10.86 -16.84
N VAL A 393 12.35 -11.60 -17.10
CA VAL A 393 13.52 -11.67 -16.23
C VAL A 393 14.17 -10.29 -16.05
N SER A 394 14.28 -9.51 -17.12
CA SER A 394 14.90 -8.17 -17.06
C SER A 394 14.11 -7.21 -16.17
N VAL A 395 12.78 -7.27 -16.28
CA VAL A 395 11.89 -6.47 -15.42
C VAL A 395 12.01 -6.97 -13.99
N GLU A 396 11.87 -8.27 -13.76
CA GLU A 396 11.83 -8.85 -12.41
C GLU A 396 13.12 -8.59 -11.63
N LEU A 397 14.30 -8.75 -12.25
CA LEU A 397 15.57 -8.42 -11.61
C LEU A 397 15.63 -6.95 -11.15
N VAL A 398 15.09 -6.02 -11.94
CA VAL A 398 15.09 -4.61 -11.55
C VAL A 398 14.04 -4.32 -10.47
N LEU A 399 12.90 -5.01 -10.49
CA LEU A 399 11.80 -4.81 -9.54
C LEU A 399 12.00 -5.53 -8.20
N PHE A 400 12.83 -6.57 -8.14
CA PHE A 400 13.00 -7.44 -6.97
C PHE A 400 13.18 -6.68 -5.64
N PRO A 401 14.10 -5.70 -5.49
CA PRO A 401 14.25 -4.97 -4.23
C PRO A 401 13.07 -4.05 -3.91
N ILE A 402 12.41 -3.49 -4.94
CA ILE A 402 11.23 -2.63 -4.77
C ILE A 402 10.05 -3.48 -4.28
N LEU A 403 9.85 -4.66 -4.86
CA LEU A 403 8.79 -5.58 -4.43
C LEU A 403 9.04 -6.08 -3.00
N ALA A 404 10.28 -6.45 -2.68
CA ALA A 404 10.66 -6.83 -1.32
C ALA A 404 10.42 -5.70 -0.31
N TYR A 405 10.73 -4.46 -0.67
CA TYR A 405 10.58 -3.30 0.22
C TYR A 405 9.11 -2.92 0.50
N TYR A 406 8.24 -2.92 -0.52
CA TYR A 406 6.86 -2.48 -0.36
C TYR A 406 5.87 -3.59 -0.05
N PHE A 407 6.11 -4.80 -0.56
CA PHE A 407 5.16 -5.92 -0.48
C PHE A 407 5.65 -7.08 0.37
N ASN A 408 6.92 -7.08 0.81
CA ASN A 408 7.51 -8.15 1.62
C ASN A 408 7.34 -9.57 1.03
N MET A 409 7.19 -9.63 -0.29
CA MET A 409 6.88 -10.85 -1.02
C MET A 409 7.43 -10.74 -2.44
N ILE A 410 7.99 -11.85 -2.91
CA ILE A 410 8.57 -11.98 -4.23
C ILE A 410 7.89 -13.15 -4.95
N PRO A 411 7.18 -12.90 -6.07
CA PRO A 411 6.54 -13.94 -6.85
C PRO A 411 7.58 -14.65 -7.73
N LEU A 412 8.07 -15.82 -7.33
CA LEU A 412 9.12 -16.53 -8.08
C LEU A 412 8.60 -17.12 -9.39
N ILE A 413 7.31 -17.47 -9.45
CA ILE A 413 6.70 -18.06 -10.65
C ILE A 413 6.41 -17.03 -11.75
N ILE A 414 6.57 -15.72 -11.47
CA ILE A 414 6.14 -14.62 -12.34
C ILE A 414 6.69 -14.71 -13.77
N VAL A 415 7.93 -15.17 -13.95
CA VAL A 415 8.56 -15.29 -15.28
C VAL A 415 7.83 -16.33 -16.14
N VAL A 416 7.49 -17.47 -15.55
CA VAL A 416 6.76 -18.54 -16.24
C VAL A 416 5.29 -18.15 -16.41
N ALA A 417 4.69 -17.57 -15.36
CA ALA A 417 3.32 -17.09 -15.38
C ALA A 417 3.11 -16.04 -16.49
N ASN A 418 4.01 -15.06 -16.62
CA ASN A 418 3.95 -14.01 -17.64
C ASN A 418 4.09 -14.54 -19.07
N LEU A 419 4.72 -15.70 -19.28
CA LEU A 419 4.83 -16.30 -20.62
C LEU A 419 3.45 -16.71 -21.18
N PHE A 420 2.49 -17.04 -20.30
CA PHE A 420 1.15 -17.47 -20.70
C PHE A 420 0.08 -16.42 -20.38
N ILE A 421 0.07 -15.89 -19.15
CA ILE A 421 -0.98 -15.00 -18.64
C ILE A 421 -0.97 -13.65 -19.37
N VAL A 422 0.20 -13.02 -19.56
CA VAL A 422 0.29 -11.69 -20.17
C VAL A 422 -0.16 -11.70 -21.64
N PRO A 423 0.27 -12.65 -22.50
CA PRO A 423 -0.26 -12.74 -23.86
C PRO A 423 -1.77 -12.99 -23.92
N LEU A 424 -2.32 -13.84 -23.04
CA LEU A 424 -3.76 -14.10 -22.98
C LEU A 424 -4.53 -12.85 -22.57
N ALA A 425 -4.07 -12.13 -21.54
CA ALA A 425 -4.67 -10.87 -21.12
C ALA A 425 -4.60 -9.79 -22.22
N GLY A 426 -3.47 -9.68 -22.91
CA GLY A 426 -3.31 -8.78 -24.05
C GLY A 426 -4.24 -9.13 -25.22
N LEU A 427 -4.39 -10.42 -25.52
CA LEU A 427 -5.35 -10.91 -26.52
C LEU A 427 -6.79 -10.60 -26.10
N SER A 428 -7.15 -10.77 -24.82
CA SER A 428 -8.46 -10.41 -24.29
C SER A 428 -8.78 -8.92 -24.45
N VAL A 429 -7.81 -8.02 -24.26
CA VAL A 429 -7.98 -6.58 -24.50
C VAL A 429 -8.23 -6.30 -25.99
N VAL A 430 -7.45 -6.92 -26.89
CA VAL A 430 -7.64 -6.77 -28.33
C VAL A 430 -9.00 -7.32 -28.78
N LEU A 431 -9.38 -8.50 -28.30
CA LEU A 431 -10.69 -9.11 -28.57
C LEU A 431 -11.83 -8.25 -28.02
N ALA A 432 -11.68 -7.59 -26.87
CA ALA A 432 -12.66 -6.65 -26.36
C ALA A 432 -12.86 -5.46 -27.31
N CYS A 433 -11.79 -4.88 -27.85
CA CYS A 433 -11.90 -3.83 -28.87
C CYS A 433 -12.68 -4.32 -30.10
N PHE A 434 -12.45 -5.55 -30.55
CA PHE A 434 -13.22 -6.14 -31.65
C PHE A 434 -14.68 -6.44 -31.29
N THR A 435 -14.97 -6.92 -30.08
CA THR A 435 -16.34 -7.11 -29.57
C THR A 435 -17.10 -5.79 -29.55
N LEU A 436 -16.49 -4.72 -29.02
CA LEU A 436 -17.10 -3.39 -28.99
C LEU A 436 -17.37 -2.89 -30.41
N PHE A 437 -16.36 -2.95 -31.30
CA PHE A 437 -16.52 -2.50 -32.68
C PHE A 437 -17.58 -3.29 -33.45
N SER A 438 -17.59 -4.62 -33.32
CA SER A 438 -18.55 -5.50 -34.01
C SER A 438 -19.98 -5.33 -33.52
N THR A 439 -20.19 -4.91 -32.26
CA THR A 439 -21.53 -4.66 -31.70
C THR A 439 -22.27 -3.54 -32.45
N ILE A 440 -21.53 -2.61 -33.08
CA ILE A 440 -22.10 -1.54 -33.91
C ILE A 440 -22.79 -2.10 -35.16
N PHE A 441 -22.31 -3.25 -35.69
CA PHE A 441 -22.79 -3.83 -36.95
C PHE A 441 -23.67 -5.07 -36.74
N SER A 442 -23.34 -5.95 -35.80
CA SER A 442 -24.03 -7.22 -35.58
C SER A 442 -23.78 -7.79 -34.19
N ALA A 443 -24.88 -8.10 -33.48
CA ALA A 443 -24.82 -8.78 -32.19
C ALA A 443 -24.22 -10.20 -32.28
N LEU A 444 -24.43 -10.90 -33.42
CA LEU A 444 -23.87 -12.23 -33.64
C LEU A 444 -22.34 -12.18 -33.72
N LEU A 445 -21.81 -11.21 -34.45
CA LEU A 445 -20.36 -11.04 -34.61
C LEU A 445 -19.70 -10.65 -33.28
N ALA A 446 -20.35 -9.78 -32.50
CA ALA A 446 -19.93 -9.45 -31.14
C ALA A 446 -19.92 -10.68 -30.23
N GLY A 447 -20.95 -11.53 -30.35
CA GLY A 447 -21.05 -12.81 -29.64
C GLY A 447 -19.89 -13.76 -29.95
N ILE A 448 -19.48 -13.85 -31.23
CA ILE A 448 -18.32 -14.68 -31.64
C ILE A 448 -17.03 -14.18 -30.98
N PHE A 449 -16.71 -12.89 -31.11
CA PHE A 449 -15.50 -12.33 -30.48
C PHE A 449 -15.54 -12.45 -28.95
N SER A 450 -16.72 -12.27 -28.34
CA SER A 450 -16.90 -12.46 -26.91
C SER A 450 -16.71 -13.91 -26.48
N ALA A 451 -17.14 -14.89 -27.27
CA ALA A 451 -16.92 -16.30 -26.99
C ALA A 451 -15.42 -16.65 -27.02
N PHE A 452 -14.67 -16.14 -27.99
CA PHE A 452 -13.20 -16.26 -27.99
C PHE A 452 -12.56 -15.57 -26.77
N ASN A 453 -13.10 -14.42 -26.36
CA ASN A 453 -12.62 -13.73 -25.18
C ASN A 453 -12.89 -14.54 -23.90
N TRP A 454 -14.07 -15.17 -23.79
CA TRP A 454 -14.41 -16.06 -22.70
C TRP A 454 -13.43 -17.23 -22.57
N VAL A 455 -12.99 -17.82 -23.70
CA VAL A 455 -11.95 -18.87 -23.69
C VAL A 455 -10.63 -18.32 -23.15
N CYS A 456 -10.19 -17.14 -23.64
CA CYS A 456 -8.95 -16.51 -23.20
C CYS A 456 -8.96 -16.19 -21.70
N LEU A 457 -10.07 -15.64 -21.20
CA LEU A 457 -10.27 -15.30 -19.79
C LEU A 457 -10.37 -16.56 -18.92
N SER A 458 -11.02 -17.62 -19.40
CA SER A 458 -11.09 -18.92 -18.70
C SER A 458 -9.72 -19.55 -18.56
N LEU A 459 -8.91 -19.55 -19.63
CA LEU A 459 -7.54 -20.04 -19.59
C LEU A 459 -6.68 -19.19 -18.65
N THR A 460 -6.84 -17.86 -18.69
CA THR A 460 -6.16 -16.93 -17.78
C THR A 460 -6.46 -17.28 -16.32
N LEU A 461 -7.72 -17.46 -15.96
CA LEU A 461 -8.14 -17.83 -14.59
C LEU A 461 -7.56 -19.18 -14.17
N ARG A 462 -7.71 -20.23 -14.99
CA ARG A 462 -7.22 -21.58 -14.67
C ARG A 462 -5.70 -21.63 -14.52
N LEU A 463 -4.97 -20.95 -15.40
CA LEU A 463 -3.50 -20.88 -15.32
C LEU A 463 -3.05 -20.11 -14.09
N THR A 464 -3.72 -19.00 -13.77
CA THR A 464 -3.40 -18.21 -12.57
C THR A 464 -3.66 -19.04 -11.30
N GLU A 465 -4.78 -19.74 -11.22
CA GLU A 465 -5.11 -20.65 -10.13
C GLU A 465 -4.08 -21.79 -10.01
N PHE A 466 -3.73 -22.43 -11.13
CA PHE A 466 -2.70 -23.47 -11.18
C PHE A 466 -1.36 -22.96 -10.65
N PHE A 467 -0.87 -21.82 -11.15
CA PHE A 467 0.41 -21.28 -10.69
C PHE A 467 0.37 -20.77 -9.24
N ALA A 468 -0.77 -20.27 -8.77
CA ALA A 468 -0.94 -19.79 -7.39
C ALA A 468 -0.88 -20.93 -6.34
N THR A 469 -1.29 -22.14 -6.72
CA THR A 469 -1.27 -23.32 -5.82
C THR A 469 0.11 -23.99 -5.70
N LEU A 470 1.09 -23.60 -6.54
CA LEU A 470 2.43 -24.15 -6.46
C LEU A 470 3.14 -23.68 -5.17
N PRO A 471 3.82 -24.57 -4.42
CA PRO A 471 4.52 -24.19 -3.18
C PRO A 471 5.58 -23.10 -3.36
N VAL A 472 6.18 -23.02 -4.55
CA VAL A 472 7.22 -22.04 -4.91
C VAL A 472 6.65 -20.77 -5.54
N ALA A 473 5.33 -20.58 -5.57
CA ALA A 473 4.72 -19.42 -6.23
C ALA A 473 5.24 -18.09 -5.69
N LYS A 474 5.39 -18.00 -4.37
CA LYS A 474 5.80 -16.80 -3.64
C LYS A 474 6.81 -17.12 -2.56
N LEU A 475 7.70 -16.18 -2.32
CA LEU A 475 8.65 -16.19 -1.22
C LEU A 475 8.44 -14.92 -0.38
N PHE A 476 8.15 -15.08 0.90
CA PHE A 476 8.08 -13.95 1.83
C PHE A 476 9.48 -13.51 2.22
N VAL A 477 9.72 -12.20 2.22
CA VAL A 477 11.02 -11.60 2.53
C VAL A 477 10.86 -10.38 3.41
N SER A 478 11.83 -10.18 4.30
CA SER A 478 11.99 -8.92 5.02
C SER A 478 12.29 -7.78 4.05
N ALA A 479 11.86 -6.57 4.39
CA ALA A 479 12.18 -5.39 3.60
C ALA A 479 13.72 -5.16 3.62
N PRO A 480 14.38 -4.96 2.46
CA PRO A 480 15.81 -4.66 2.42
C PRO A 480 16.15 -3.43 3.23
N SER A 481 17.29 -3.48 3.92
CA SER A 481 17.95 -2.27 4.42
C SER A 481 18.36 -1.37 3.25
N ALA A 482 18.49 -0.06 3.50
CA ALA A 482 18.94 0.88 2.47
C ALA A 482 20.29 0.48 1.85
N PHE A 483 21.20 -0.06 2.68
CA PHE A 483 22.49 -0.57 2.21
C PHE A 483 22.32 -1.77 1.25
N SER A 484 21.50 -2.76 1.63
CA SER A 484 21.21 -3.91 0.76
C SER A 484 20.58 -3.46 -0.57
N PHE A 485 19.61 -2.54 -0.50
CA PHE A 485 18.96 -1.95 -1.66
C PHE A 485 19.95 -1.27 -2.61
N ILE A 486 20.82 -0.39 -2.10
CA ILE A 486 21.83 0.32 -2.90
C ILE A 486 22.86 -0.66 -3.47
N SER A 487 23.35 -1.60 -2.65
CA SER A 487 24.34 -2.60 -3.09
C SER A 487 23.83 -3.46 -4.24
N TYR A 488 22.54 -3.82 -4.22
CA TYR A 488 21.90 -4.61 -5.27
C TYR A 488 21.82 -3.84 -6.59
N TYR A 489 21.39 -2.57 -6.58
CA TYR A 489 21.34 -1.78 -7.81
C TYR A 489 22.73 -1.44 -8.34
N PHE A 490 23.70 -1.21 -7.45
CA PHE A 490 25.09 -1.06 -7.85
C PHE A 490 25.62 -2.35 -8.52
N PHE A 491 25.27 -3.51 -7.99
CA PHE A 491 25.59 -4.81 -8.58
C PHE A 491 24.95 -4.99 -9.97
N LEU A 492 23.66 -4.68 -10.12
CA LEU A 492 22.99 -4.71 -11.43
C LEU A 492 23.64 -3.74 -12.43
N TRP A 493 24.00 -2.53 -11.97
CA TRP A 493 24.71 -1.57 -12.81
C TRP A 493 26.08 -2.09 -13.25
N LEU A 494 26.84 -2.75 -12.36
CA LEU A 494 28.11 -3.38 -12.70
C LEU A 494 27.94 -4.50 -13.73
N LEU A 495 26.91 -5.35 -13.59
CA LEU A 495 26.55 -6.41 -14.54
C LEU A 495 26.31 -5.82 -15.94
N VAL A 496 25.67 -4.65 -15.99
CA VAL A 496 25.33 -3.92 -17.20
C VAL A 496 26.51 -3.09 -17.75
N SER A 497 27.46 -2.69 -16.92
CA SER A 497 28.55 -1.84 -17.36
C SER A 497 29.51 -2.58 -18.32
N SER A 498 29.97 -1.91 -19.37
CA SER A 498 31.01 -2.43 -20.28
C SER A 498 32.41 -2.49 -19.65
N ILE A 499 32.51 -2.23 -18.35
CA ILE A 499 33.76 -2.00 -17.62
C ILE A 499 34.40 -3.35 -17.22
N VAL A 500 33.87 -4.51 -17.62
CA VAL A 500 34.10 -5.79 -16.91
C VAL A 500 34.99 -6.82 -17.65
N SER A 501 36.16 -7.16 -17.06
CA SER A 501 37.12 -8.20 -17.50
C SER A 501 37.00 -9.53 -16.71
N LYS A 502 37.75 -10.60 -17.08
CA LYS A 502 37.68 -11.94 -16.45
C LYS A 502 37.88 -11.97 -14.92
N LYS A 503 38.68 -11.06 -14.33
CA LYS A 503 38.87 -10.95 -12.85
C LYS A 503 37.58 -10.59 -12.10
N LYS A 504 36.54 -10.15 -12.81
CA LYS A 504 35.27 -9.74 -12.22
C LYS A 504 34.21 -10.81 -12.19
N ILE A 505 34.39 -11.99 -12.80
CA ILE A 505 33.52 -13.13 -12.48
C ILE A 505 33.74 -13.54 -11.02
N LEU A 506 34.99 -13.52 -10.54
CA LEU A 506 35.33 -13.72 -9.13
C LEU A 506 34.76 -12.64 -8.22
N LEU A 507 34.91 -11.35 -8.58
CA LEU A 507 34.29 -10.26 -7.82
C LEU A 507 32.76 -10.33 -7.85
N PHE A 508 32.17 -10.73 -8.97
CA PHE A 508 30.73 -10.89 -9.15
C PHE A 508 30.20 -12.07 -8.34
N SER A 509 30.87 -13.22 -8.35
CA SER A 509 30.57 -14.36 -7.47
C SER A 509 30.76 -13.98 -5.99
N PHE A 510 31.83 -13.27 -5.64
CA PHE A 510 32.05 -12.78 -4.27
C PHE A 510 30.97 -11.79 -3.83
N LEU A 511 30.56 -10.86 -4.69
CA LEU A 511 29.50 -9.90 -4.40
C LEU A 511 28.12 -10.54 -4.38
N ILE A 512 27.84 -11.56 -5.21
CA ILE A 512 26.60 -12.37 -5.09
C ILE A 512 26.60 -13.09 -3.75
N ILE A 513 27.70 -13.75 -3.40
CA ILE A 513 27.85 -14.45 -2.13
C ILE A 513 27.68 -13.46 -0.97
N ALA A 514 28.38 -12.32 -1.00
CA ALA A 514 28.25 -11.26 0.00
C ALA A 514 26.83 -10.69 0.06
N ASN A 515 26.16 -10.47 -1.08
CA ASN A 515 24.78 -10.01 -1.13
C ASN A 515 23.86 -11.06 -0.49
N VAL A 516 24.00 -12.34 -0.84
CA VAL A 516 23.26 -13.45 -0.21
C VAL A 516 23.52 -13.51 1.30
N PHE A 517 24.75 -13.29 1.77
CA PHE A 517 25.10 -13.24 3.19
C PHE A 517 24.52 -11.99 3.90
N ILE A 518 24.52 -10.83 3.25
CA ILE A 518 23.91 -9.58 3.75
C ILE A 518 22.39 -9.71 3.85
N TRP A 519 21.75 -10.32 2.84
CA TRP A 519 20.33 -10.64 2.89
C TRP A 519 20.05 -11.72 3.95
N ARG A 520 20.96 -12.68 4.15
CA ARG A 520 20.84 -13.70 5.22
C ARG A 520 20.92 -13.08 6.61
N GLU A 521 21.75 -12.06 6.84
CA GLU A 521 21.73 -11.30 8.09
C GLU A 521 20.46 -10.47 8.25
N GLY A 522 19.93 -9.86 7.18
CA GLY A 522 18.59 -9.25 7.19
C GLY A 522 17.43 -10.24 7.36
N LEU A 523 17.65 -11.52 7.06
CA LEU A 523 16.74 -12.64 7.30
C LEU A 523 16.98 -13.31 8.66
N SER A 524 18.11 -13.06 9.32
CA SER A 524 18.45 -13.62 10.61
C SER A 524 18.02 -12.64 11.70
N ARG A 525 16.99 -13.01 12.47
CA ARG A 525 16.72 -12.39 13.78
C ARG A 525 17.98 -12.53 14.63
N SER A 526 18.75 -11.46 14.74
CA SER A 526 20.06 -11.43 15.39
C SER A 526 19.97 -11.08 16.89
N ASP A 527 18.78 -10.77 17.37
CA ASP A 527 18.60 -10.30 18.74
C ASP A 527 18.38 -11.50 19.68
N ARG A 528 19.24 -11.58 20.70
CA ARG A 528 19.13 -12.57 21.79
C ARG A 528 18.17 -12.12 22.90
N SER A 529 17.47 -11.00 22.71
CA SER A 529 16.55 -10.40 23.68
C SER A 529 15.09 -10.75 23.34
N LEU A 530 14.26 -10.90 24.37
CA LEU A 530 12.81 -11.01 24.21
C LEU A 530 12.26 -9.65 23.79
N LYS A 531 11.38 -9.63 22.77
CA LYS A 531 10.66 -8.42 22.35
C LYS A 531 9.16 -8.64 22.41
N VAL A 532 8.46 -7.83 23.20
CA VAL A 532 6.99 -7.81 23.26
C VAL A 532 6.50 -6.52 22.61
N THR A 533 5.83 -6.63 21.47
CA THR A 533 5.30 -5.48 20.72
C THR A 533 3.79 -5.41 20.81
N PHE A 534 3.26 -4.36 21.43
CA PHE A 534 1.83 -4.08 21.50
C PHE A 534 1.42 -3.21 20.31
N LEU A 535 0.55 -3.74 19.44
CA LEU A 535 0.15 -3.09 18.19
C LEU A 535 -1.05 -2.14 18.38
N ASP A 536 -1.07 -1.01 17.67
CA ASP A 536 -2.29 -0.20 17.52
C ASP A 536 -3.18 -0.85 16.46
N VAL A 537 -4.10 -1.71 16.89
CA VAL A 537 -5.07 -2.40 16.03
C VAL A 537 -6.41 -1.66 15.88
N SER A 538 -6.45 -0.35 16.14
CA SER A 538 -7.67 0.49 16.17
C SER A 538 -8.63 0.12 17.31
N GLN A 539 -9.25 -1.05 17.26
CA GLN A 539 -10.02 -1.61 18.36
C GLN A 539 -9.56 -3.03 18.67
N GLY A 540 -9.40 -3.29 19.96
CA GLY A 540 -9.04 -4.58 20.51
C GLY A 540 -7.61 -4.58 20.98
N SER A 541 -7.05 -5.77 21.07
CA SER A 541 -5.67 -6.00 21.45
C SER A 541 -5.00 -6.92 20.44
N SER A 542 -3.71 -6.70 20.25
CA SER A 542 -2.84 -7.65 19.57
C SER A 542 -1.41 -7.36 20.00
N ALA A 543 -0.71 -8.37 20.49
CA ALA A 543 0.69 -8.29 20.89
C ALA A 543 1.50 -9.41 20.23
N VAL A 544 2.68 -9.05 19.71
CA VAL A 544 3.63 -10.00 19.13
C VAL A 544 4.78 -10.19 20.11
N VAL A 545 5.06 -11.44 20.47
CA VAL A 545 6.18 -11.84 21.31
C VAL A 545 7.22 -12.51 20.42
N ASP A 546 8.38 -11.86 20.25
CA ASP A 546 9.55 -12.40 19.55
C ASP A 546 10.53 -12.95 20.58
N LEU A 547 10.72 -14.27 20.58
CA LEU A 547 11.57 -14.95 21.55
C LEU A 547 13.03 -14.99 21.09
N PRO A 548 14.00 -15.04 22.03
CA PRO A 548 15.42 -15.22 21.72
C PRO A 548 15.74 -16.45 20.85
N ASN A 549 14.95 -17.52 20.95
CA ASN A 549 15.09 -18.73 20.15
C ASN A 549 14.44 -18.63 18.75
N LYS A 550 13.93 -17.46 18.37
CA LYS A 550 13.23 -17.14 17.11
C LYS A 550 11.82 -17.70 16.99
N GLU A 551 11.27 -18.28 18.06
CA GLU A 551 9.84 -18.54 18.11
C GLU A 551 9.07 -17.20 18.17
N ALA A 552 7.90 -17.15 17.53
CA ALA A 552 7.04 -15.99 17.53
C ALA A 552 5.65 -16.37 18.05
N PHE A 553 5.23 -15.74 19.15
CA PHE A 553 3.87 -15.88 19.67
C PHE A 553 3.05 -14.64 19.32
N LEU A 554 1.77 -14.85 19.06
CA LEU A 554 0.81 -13.80 18.81
C LEU A 554 -0.30 -13.90 19.85
N ILE A 555 -0.47 -12.85 20.65
CA ILE A 555 -1.54 -12.75 21.65
C ILE A 555 -2.61 -11.84 21.07
N ASN A 556 -3.81 -12.39 20.84
CA ASN A 556 -4.94 -11.73 20.19
C ASN A 556 -4.64 -11.24 18.74
N ALA A 557 -5.68 -11.18 17.93
CA ALA A 557 -5.59 -10.90 16.48
C ALA A 557 -6.17 -9.53 16.08
N GLY A 558 -6.84 -8.82 16.99
CA GLY A 558 -7.52 -7.56 16.71
C GLY A 558 -8.87 -7.70 15.98
N GLU A 559 -9.55 -6.57 15.77
CA GLU A 559 -10.91 -6.54 15.23
C GLU A 559 -10.99 -6.86 13.73
N LYS A 560 -12.11 -7.44 13.31
CA LYS A 560 -12.52 -7.51 11.89
C LYS A 560 -13.93 -6.97 11.75
N GLY A 561 -14.03 -5.80 11.13
CA GLY A 561 -15.28 -5.18 10.71
C GLY A 561 -15.60 -5.45 9.25
N MET A 562 -16.71 -4.87 8.75
CA MET A 562 -17.15 -5.08 7.36
C MET A 562 -16.16 -4.59 6.29
N ASN A 563 -15.33 -3.60 6.60
CA ASN A 563 -14.44 -2.94 5.63
C ASN A 563 -12.99 -2.81 6.13
N PHE A 564 -12.69 -3.44 7.26
CA PHE A 564 -11.40 -3.31 7.92
C PHE A 564 -11.13 -4.60 8.68
N ASP A 565 -9.94 -5.14 8.51
CA ASP A 565 -9.46 -6.36 9.13
C ASP A 565 -8.08 -6.05 9.71
N ALA A 566 -7.96 -6.01 11.03
CA ALA A 566 -6.72 -5.68 11.70
C ALA A 566 -5.62 -6.71 11.38
N GLY A 567 -6.00 -7.97 11.20
CA GLY A 567 -5.08 -9.04 10.79
C GLY A 567 -4.43 -8.73 9.45
N GLU A 568 -5.24 -8.41 8.45
CA GLU A 568 -4.77 -8.13 7.08
C GLU A 568 -4.01 -6.81 6.95
N TYR A 569 -4.48 -5.74 7.60
CA TYR A 569 -3.94 -4.38 7.38
C TYR A 569 -2.91 -3.93 8.41
N ILE A 570 -2.79 -4.62 9.55
CA ILE A 570 -1.91 -4.21 10.66
C ILE A 570 -0.97 -5.35 11.07
N VAL A 571 -1.52 -6.48 11.50
CA VAL A 571 -0.71 -7.58 12.08
C VAL A 571 0.17 -8.23 11.01
N VAL A 572 -0.40 -8.64 9.88
CA VAL A 572 0.35 -9.26 8.76
C VAL A 572 1.45 -8.32 8.22
N PRO A 573 1.19 -7.02 7.95
CA PRO A 573 2.24 -6.07 7.57
C PRO A 573 3.34 -5.90 8.62
N PHE A 574 3.00 -5.91 9.91
CA PHE A 574 4.01 -5.88 10.98
C PHE A 574 4.88 -7.14 10.98
N LEU A 575 4.26 -8.32 10.89
CA LEU A 575 4.96 -9.60 10.80
C LEU A 575 5.88 -9.65 9.57
N ASN A 576 5.39 -9.16 8.42
CA ASN A 576 6.18 -9.01 7.19
C ASN A 576 7.41 -8.12 7.39
N HIS A 577 7.23 -6.97 8.03
CA HIS A 577 8.31 -6.04 8.33
C HIS A 577 9.38 -6.66 9.24
N LYS A 578 8.96 -7.50 10.20
CA LYS A 578 9.84 -8.26 11.09
C LYS A 578 10.36 -9.57 10.50
N GLY A 579 10.02 -9.91 9.25
CA GLY A 579 10.42 -11.17 8.62
C GLY A 579 9.81 -12.42 9.26
N MET A 580 8.68 -12.28 9.97
CA MET A 580 8.00 -13.39 10.65
C MET A 580 7.05 -14.10 9.69
N ILE A 581 7.51 -15.22 9.14
CA ILE A 581 6.74 -16.06 8.20
C ILE A 581 5.90 -17.10 8.95
N LYS A 582 6.40 -17.53 10.11
CA LYS A 582 5.81 -18.53 11.00
C LYS A 582 5.35 -17.88 12.31
N ILE A 583 4.23 -18.35 12.84
CA ILE A 583 3.75 -18.08 14.19
C ILE A 583 3.64 -19.42 14.90
N ASP A 584 4.47 -19.64 15.92
CA ASP A 584 4.52 -20.91 16.65
C ASP A 584 3.26 -21.09 17.51
N LYS A 585 2.81 -20.02 18.16
CA LYS A 585 1.62 -20.04 19.03
C LYS A 585 0.78 -18.77 18.83
N LEU A 586 -0.47 -18.94 18.41
CA LEU A 586 -1.50 -17.90 18.43
C LEU A 586 -2.40 -18.13 19.64
N ILE A 587 -2.43 -17.18 20.57
CA ILE A 587 -3.12 -17.29 21.84
C ILE A 587 -4.26 -16.27 21.85
N LEU A 588 -5.49 -16.75 21.89
CA LEU A 588 -6.69 -15.92 21.98
C LEU A 588 -7.15 -15.92 23.43
N THR A 589 -7.08 -14.76 24.08
CA THR A 589 -7.26 -14.65 25.53
C THR A 589 -8.73 -14.64 25.94
N ASP A 590 -9.61 -14.22 25.04
CA ASP A 590 -11.05 -14.21 25.25
C ASP A 590 -11.82 -14.49 23.95
N THR A 591 -13.14 -14.53 24.06
CA THR A 591 -14.07 -14.69 22.92
C THR A 591 -14.50 -13.36 22.31
N ASN A 592 -13.87 -12.25 22.69
CA ASN A 592 -14.29 -10.93 22.23
C ASN A 592 -14.03 -10.80 20.72
N PRO A 593 -15.05 -10.43 19.92
CA PRO A 593 -14.89 -10.18 18.48
C PRO A 593 -13.75 -9.20 18.14
N LEU A 594 -13.43 -8.27 19.04
CA LEU A 594 -12.35 -7.30 18.87
C LEU A 594 -10.94 -7.92 19.03
N ASN A 595 -10.84 -9.13 19.56
CA ASN A 595 -9.57 -9.84 19.76
C ASN A 595 -9.46 -11.07 18.86
N VAL A 596 -10.57 -11.70 18.47
CA VAL A 596 -10.56 -12.99 17.78
C VAL A 596 -10.79 -12.89 16.27
N ASN A 597 -11.57 -11.92 15.79
CA ASN A 597 -12.16 -12.05 14.46
C ASN A 597 -11.15 -11.98 13.29
N SER A 598 -9.98 -11.38 13.52
CA SER A 598 -8.89 -11.30 12.53
C SER A 598 -7.99 -12.54 12.49
N ALA A 599 -8.12 -13.49 13.43
CA ALA A 599 -7.24 -14.66 13.55
C ALA A 599 -7.19 -15.48 12.26
N ARG A 600 -8.35 -15.64 11.58
CA ARG A 600 -8.44 -16.35 10.31
C ARG A 600 -7.58 -15.71 9.22
N SER A 601 -7.66 -14.39 9.08
CA SER A 601 -6.93 -13.65 8.04
C SER A 601 -5.41 -13.77 8.24
N ILE A 602 -4.97 -13.84 9.49
CA ILE A 602 -3.56 -14.08 9.84
C ILE A 602 -3.19 -15.52 9.49
N ALA A 603 -4.00 -16.51 9.87
CA ALA A 603 -3.73 -17.93 9.59
C ALA A 603 -3.81 -18.31 8.10
N GLU A 604 -4.55 -17.54 7.28
CA GLU A 604 -4.59 -17.71 5.82
C GLU A 604 -3.31 -17.17 5.14
N ASP A 605 -2.63 -16.18 5.73
CA ASP A 605 -1.41 -15.56 5.16
C ASP A 605 -0.11 -16.03 5.85
N ARG A 606 -0.19 -16.61 7.06
CA ARG A 606 0.94 -17.08 7.87
C ARG A 606 0.82 -18.55 8.26
N GLN A 607 1.96 -19.22 8.36
CA GLN A 607 2.02 -20.55 8.92
C GLN A 607 1.87 -20.47 10.44
N VAL A 608 0.64 -20.68 10.94
CA VAL A 608 0.36 -20.79 12.37
C VAL A 608 0.39 -22.26 12.79
N GLU A 609 1.25 -22.63 13.74
CA GLU A 609 1.38 -24.03 14.18
C GLU A 609 0.34 -24.44 15.22
N LYS A 610 0.19 -23.66 16.29
CA LYS A 610 -0.77 -23.93 17.37
C LYS A 610 -1.64 -22.71 17.63
N ILE A 611 -2.94 -22.93 17.79
CA ILE A 611 -3.93 -21.89 18.12
C ILE A 611 -4.58 -22.27 19.44
N PHE A 612 -4.40 -21.45 20.47
CA PHE A 612 -4.98 -21.62 21.78
C PHE A 612 -6.23 -20.75 21.93
N LEU A 613 -7.30 -21.35 22.47
CA LEU A 613 -8.62 -20.72 22.62
C LEU A 613 -9.15 -20.88 24.04
N PRO A 614 -9.93 -19.91 24.55
CA PRO A 614 -10.46 -19.91 25.90
C PRO A 614 -11.79 -20.69 25.99
N LEU A 615 -11.94 -21.75 25.18
CA LEU A 615 -13.16 -22.53 25.05
C LEU A 615 -12.85 -24.01 24.85
N PRO A 616 -13.70 -24.92 25.37
CA PRO A 616 -13.62 -26.33 25.04
C PRO A 616 -13.80 -26.56 23.53
N LEU A 617 -12.99 -27.45 22.95
CA LEU A 617 -12.94 -27.67 21.49
C LEU A 617 -14.30 -28.04 20.87
N ASN A 618 -15.17 -28.74 21.60
CA ASN A 618 -16.52 -29.11 21.16
C ASN A 618 -17.46 -27.89 20.96
N LEU A 619 -17.22 -26.78 21.65
CA LEU A 619 -17.95 -25.51 21.51
C LEU A 619 -17.34 -24.62 20.43
N VAL A 620 -16.05 -24.79 20.13
CA VAL A 620 -15.35 -24.00 19.12
C VAL A 620 -15.96 -24.21 17.73
N ASP A 621 -16.29 -25.43 17.33
CA ASP A 621 -16.92 -25.67 16.03
C ASP A 621 -18.31 -25.01 15.90
N ARG A 622 -19.07 -24.91 17.01
CA ARG A 622 -20.37 -24.23 17.01
C ARG A 622 -20.24 -22.71 16.93
N ILE A 623 -19.29 -22.13 17.66
CA ILE A 623 -19.17 -20.66 17.82
C ILE A 623 -18.27 -20.06 16.74
N TYR A 624 -17.17 -20.74 16.42
CA TYR A 624 -16.12 -20.27 15.52
C TYR A 624 -15.84 -21.22 14.33
N GLY A 625 -16.68 -22.23 14.08
CA GLY A 625 -16.45 -23.20 13.00
C GLY A 625 -16.26 -22.57 11.61
N ASN A 626 -16.90 -21.43 11.34
CA ASN A 626 -16.65 -20.65 10.12
C ASN A 626 -15.36 -19.83 10.17
N LEU A 627 -14.95 -19.37 11.35
CA LEU A 627 -13.74 -18.57 11.54
C LEU A 627 -12.47 -19.43 11.51
N LEU A 628 -12.54 -20.67 11.99
CA LEU A 628 -11.41 -21.58 12.11
C LEU A 628 -11.51 -22.80 11.18
N LYS A 629 -12.36 -22.71 10.15
CA LYS A 629 -12.55 -23.78 9.16
C LYS A 629 -11.22 -24.15 8.50
N GLY A 630 -10.85 -25.44 8.58
CA GLY A 630 -9.59 -25.95 8.03
C GLY A 630 -8.39 -25.84 8.97
N LEU A 631 -8.56 -25.32 10.19
CA LEU A 631 -7.52 -25.19 11.22
C LEU A 631 -7.73 -26.14 12.41
N SER A 632 -8.72 -27.03 12.36
CA SER A 632 -9.13 -27.87 13.49
C SER A 632 -8.01 -28.73 14.09
N SER A 633 -7.08 -29.24 13.27
CA SER A 633 -5.93 -30.03 13.73
C SER A 633 -4.88 -29.23 14.51
N ARG A 634 -5.03 -27.90 14.60
CA ARG A 634 -4.09 -26.97 15.25
C ARG A 634 -4.70 -26.28 16.47
N LEU A 635 -5.93 -26.61 16.84
CA LEU A 635 -6.65 -25.95 17.94
C LEU A 635 -6.37 -26.65 19.27
N PHE A 636 -6.10 -25.86 20.29
CA PHE A 636 -5.87 -26.29 21.66
C PHE A 636 -6.75 -25.47 22.61
N SER A 637 -7.32 -26.12 23.62
CA SER A 637 -8.07 -25.41 24.67
C SER A 637 -7.12 -24.86 25.73
N LEU A 638 -7.35 -23.62 26.17
CA LEU A 638 -6.69 -23.01 27.32
C LEU A 638 -7.26 -23.52 28.65
N ASP A 639 -8.47 -24.10 28.67
CA ASP A 639 -9.09 -24.59 29.92
C ASP A 639 -8.29 -25.72 30.59
N SER A 640 -7.43 -26.39 29.84
CA SER A 640 -6.60 -27.51 30.32
C SER A 640 -5.14 -27.12 30.53
N VAL A 641 -4.81 -25.82 30.53
CA VAL A 641 -3.43 -25.33 30.56
C VAL A 641 -3.32 -24.17 31.53
N ASP A 642 -2.51 -24.30 32.59
CA ASP A 642 -2.24 -23.22 33.54
C ASP A 642 -1.15 -22.26 33.04
N ALA A 643 -0.18 -22.78 32.27
CA ALA A 643 0.86 -21.99 31.66
C ALA A 643 1.37 -22.57 30.33
N ILE A 644 1.77 -21.70 29.41
CA ILE A 644 2.48 -22.06 28.18
C ILE A 644 3.94 -21.68 28.37
N MET A 645 4.82 -22.67 28.50
CA MET A 645 6.25 -22.46 28.73
C MET A 645 7.07 -22.63 27.45
N ASP A 646 8.19 -21.91 27.38
CA ASP A 646 9.31 -22.12 26.47
C ASP A 646 10.59 -22.19 27.30
N GLU A 647 11.04 -23.41 27.61
CA GLU A 647 12.19 -23.65 28.50
C GLU A 647 13.49 -23.11 27.91
N GLN A 648 13.65 -23.13 26.58
CA GLN A 648 14.86 -22.67 25.91
C GLN A 648 15.10 -21.17 26.08
N SER A 649 14.03 -20.38 26.15
CA SER A 649 14.10 -18.93 26.32
C SER A 649 13.78 -18.47 27.74
N GLU A 650 13.61 -19.38 28.71
CA GLU A 650 13.14 -19.07 30.07
C GLU A 650 11.92 -18.12 30.06
N PHE A 651 10.96 -18.44 29.19
CA PHE A 651 9.76 -17.63 28.98
C PHE A 651 8.51 -18.42 29.30
N ALA A 652 7.57 -17.80 30.00
CA ALA A 652 6.29 -18.41 30.32
C ALA A 652 5.13 -17.43 30.11
N ILE A 653 4.01 -17.96 29.62
CA ILE A 653 2.72 -17.29 29.60
C ILE A 653 1.85 -17.98 30.65
N GLN A 654 1.68 -17.32 31.79
CA GLN A 654 0.79 -17.76 32.86
C GLN A 654 -0.63 -17.27 32.59
N LEU A 655 -1.61 -18.14 32.81
CA LEU A 655 -3.01 -17.90 32.54
C LEU A 655 -3.77 -17.80 33.86
N LEU A 656 -4.22 -16.60 34.20
CA LEU A 656 -4.88 -16.33 35.48
C LEU A 656 -6.38 -16.24 35.27
N ASN A 657 -7.12 -17.16 35.88
CA ASN A 657 -8.56 -17.19 35.78
C ASN A 657 -9.19 -16.11 36.67
N TYR A 658 -10.16 -15.38 36.13
CA TYR A 658 -11.06 -14.54 36.91
C TYR A 658 -12.50 -14.73 36.47
N THR A 659 -13.43 -14.50 37.38
CA THR A 659 -14.88 -14.54 37.13
C THR A 659 -15.36 -13.13 36.83
N LYS A 660 -16.16 -12.99 35.77
CA LYS A 660 -16.86 -11.75 35.43
C LYS A 660 -18.36 -11.96 35.54
N VAL A 661 -19.00 -11.23 36.44
CA VAL A 661 -20.46 -11.21 36.54
C VAL A 661 -21.01 -10.14 35.59
N ASP A 662 -21.90 -10.52 34.68
CA ASP A 662 -22.58 -9.55 33.82
C ASP A 662 -23.79 -8.89 34.51
N LYS A 663 -24.41 -7.90 33.85
CA LYS A 663 -25.58 -7.17 34.39
C LYS A 663 -26.81 -8.07 34.63
N SER A 664 -26.85 -9.25 34.01
CA SER A 664 -27.88 -10.28 34.20
C SER A 664 -27.53 -11.28 35.30
N GLY A 665 -26.38 -11.12 35.98
CA GLY A 665 -25.92 -12.04 37.02
C GLY A 665 -25.25 -13.32 36.50
N SER A 666 -25.00 -13.43 35.18
CA SER A 666 -24.30 -14.59 34.62
C SER A 666 -22.79 -14.46 34.83
N ILE A 667 -22.17 -15.54 35.30
CA ILE A 667 -20.74 -15.62 35.58
C ILE A 667 -20.02 -16.13 34.34
N HIS A 668 -19.10 -15.34 33.80
CA HIS A 668 -18.24 -15.69 32.68
C HIS A 668 -16.81 -15.87 33.20
N ARG A 669 -16.22 -17.04 33.01
CA ARG A 669 -14.78 -17.20 33.21
C ARG A 669 -14.03 -16.41 32.14
N LYS A 670 -13.03 -15.67 32.57
CA LYS A 670 -12.15 -14.87 31.74
C LYS A 670 -10.71 -15.15 32.14
N LEU A 671 -9.81 -14.97 31.19
CA LEU A 671 -8.38 -15.23 31.36
C LEU A 671 -7.63 -13.90 31.32
N LEU A 672 -6.82 -13.66 32.33
CA LEU A 672 -5.74 -12.68 32.28
C LEU A 672 -4.48 -13.39 31.83
N VAL A 673 -3.64 -12.67 31.11
CA VAL A 673 -2.37 -13.20 30.62
C VAL A 673 -1.24 -12.50 31.34
N LYS A 674 -0.36 -13.28 31.95
CA LYS A 674 0.88 -12.78 32.54
C LYS A 674 2.07 -13.38 31.78
N LEU A 675 2.87 -12.52 31.18
CA LEU A 675 4.13 -12.94 30.54
C LEU A 675 5.25 -12.83 31.57
N VAL A 676 6.09 -13.85 31.66
CA VAL A 676 7.21 -13.92 32.59
C VAL A 676 8.47 -14.28 31.81
N HIS A 677 9.50 -13.42 31.93
CA HIS A 677 10.83 -13.68 31.43
C HIS A 677 11.84 -13.27 32.50
N LYS A 678 12.36 -14.27 33.22
CA LYS A 678 13.19 -14.06 34.42
C LYS A 678 12.52 -13.08 35.39
N GLU A 679 13.12 -11.92 35.66
CA GLU A 679 12.60 -10.93 36.61
C GLU A 679 11.55 -9.98 36.00
N ILE A 680 11.47 -9.93 34.67
CA ILE A 680 10.58 -9.02 33.96
C ILE A 680 9.22 -9.70 33.71
N THR A 681 8.17 -9.01 34.14
CA THR A 681 6.79 -9.50 34.05
C THR A 681 5.87 -8.49 33.37
N PHE A 682 4.97 -8.99 32.52
CA PHE A 682 3.94 -8.21 31.84
C PHE A 682 2.57 -8.71 32.26
N GLY A 683 1.76 -7.87 32.90
CA GLY A 683 0.36 -8.17 33.19
C GLY A 683 -0.54 -7.61 32.10
N ILE A 684 -1.24 -8.47 31.35
CA ILE A 684 -2.08 -8.08 30.21
C ILE A 684 -3.55 -8.25 30.56
N PHE A 685 -4.26 -7.12 30.62
CA PHE A 685 -5.67 -7.02 30.96
C PHE A 685 -6.51 -6.66 29.72
N ASP A 686 -6.53 -7.52 28.72
CA ASP A 686 -7.27 -7.27 27.47
C ASP A 686 -8.78 -7.56 27.66
N GLY A 687 -9.64 -6.62 27.22
CA GLY A 687 -11.11 -6.84 27.18
C GLY A 687 -11.93 -6.39 28.40
N ILE A 688 -11.32 -5.64 29.31
CA ILE A 688 -11.96 -5.16 30.55
C ILE A 688 -12.68 -3.83 30.29
N LYS A 689 -13.98 -3.92 29.98
CA LYS A 689 -14.87 -2.73 29.92
C LYS A 689 -15.59 -2.42 31.24
N LYS A 690 -15.77 -3.46 32.07
CA LYS A 690 -16.43 -3.41 33.38
C LYS A 690 -16.22 -4.76 34.04
N VAL A 691 -15.42 -4.85 35.10
CA VAL A 691 -15.15 -6.10 35.82
C VAL A 691 -15.41 -5.89 37.31
N CYS A 692 -16.31 -6.70 37.85
CA CYS A 692 -16.27 -7.04 39.26
C CYS A 692 -15.35 -8.24 39.38
N PHE A 693 -14.10 -8.02 39.79
CA PHE A 693 -13.22 -9.11 40.18
C PHE A 693 -13.86 -9.86 41.34
N ASP A 694 -13.69 -11.18 41.37
CA ASP A 694 -14.01 -11.98 42.53
C ASP A 694 -13.32 -11.38 43.77
N PRO A 695 -14.01 -11.22 44.92
CA PRO A 695 -13.35 -10.86 46.17
C PRO A 695 -12.16 -11.74 46.52
N GLU A 696 -12.14 -12.99 46.03
CA GLU A 696 -11.06 -13.97 46.22
C GLU A 696 -10.00 -13.96 45.11
N PHE A 697 -10.06 -13.03 44.14
CA PHE A 697 -9.04 -12.94 43.09
C PHE A 697 -7.67 -12.58 43.70
N ASP A 698 -6.70 -13.47 43.50
CA ASP A 698 -5.35 -13.30 44.04
C ASP A 698 -4.55 -12.26 43.23
N TRP A 699 -4.43 -11.06 43.80
CA TRP A 699 -3.64 -9.97 43.22
C TRP A 699 -2.14 -10.14 43.43
N ASP A 700 -1.69 -10.98 44.38
CA ASP A 700 -0.27 -11.13 44.68
C ASP A 700 0.50 -11.70 43.49
N GLU A 701 -0.15 -12.50 42.64
CA GLU A 701 0.43 -13.00 41.40
C GLU A 701 0.77 -11.90 40.37
N LEU A 702 0.08 -10.76 40.40
CA LEU A 702 0.30 -9.66 39.45
C LEU A 702 1.02 -8.46 40.07
N LYS A 703 1.25 -8.49 41.39
CA LYS A 703 1.81 -7.38 42.15
C LYS A 703 3.23 -7.03 41.70
N ASN A 704 3.52 -5.73 41.67
CA ASN A 704 4.78 -5.13 41.25
C ASN A 704 5.25 -5.57 39.86
N CYS A 705 4.32 -5.84 38.93
CA CYS A 705 4.70 -6.22 37.58
C CYS A 705 5.50 -5.11 36.89
N SER A 706 6.40 -5.51 35.99
CA SER A 706 7.27 -4.56 35.30
C SER A 706 6.48 -3.68 34.33
N VAL A 707 5.51 -4.26 33.63
CA VAL A 707 4.61 -3.54 32.72
C VAL A 707 3.19 -4.03 32.90
N LEU A 708 2.25 -3.11 33.13
CA LEU A 708 0.82 -3.38 33.12
C LEU A 708 0.21 -2.87 31.81
N VAL A 709 -0.57 -3.71 31.13
CA VAL A 709 -1.23 -3.37 29.88
C VAL A 709 -2.74 -3.33 30.08
N LEU A 710 -3.35 -2.18 29.79
CA LEU A 710 -4.77 -1.88 30.01
C LEU A 710 -5.42 -1.29 28.75
N PRO A 711 -6.71 -1.54 28.49
CA PRO A 711 -7.44 -0.85 27.44
C PRO A 711 -7.79 0.60 27.84
N GLU A 712 -7.83 1.53 26.88
CA GLU A 712 -8.25 2.92 27.12
C GLU A 712 -9.73 3.09 27.55
N LEU A 713 -10.56 2.03 27.44
CA LEU A 713 -12.03 2.06 27.62
C LEU A 713 -12.51 1.57 29.00
N GLY A 714 -11.64 1.52 30.00
CA GLY A 714 -12.00 1.11 31.36
C GLY A 714 -12.76 2.21 32.12
N ASP A 715 -13.60 1.80 33.08
CA ASP A 715 -14.14 2.72 34.09
C ASP A 715 -12.98 3.35 34.87
N GLU A 716 -13.00 4.66 35.11
CA GLU A 716 -11.87 5.37 35.73
C GLU A 716 -11.57 4.78 37.12
N ASP A 717 -12.62 4.52 37.89
CA ASP A 717 -12.52 3.90 39.22
C ASP A 717 -11.92 2.49 39.16
N GLU A 718 -12.21 1.74 38.10
CA GLU A 718 -11.72 0.38 37.91
C GLU A 718 -10.26 0.37 37.48
N ILE A 719 -9.87 1.25 36.57
CA ILE A 719 -8.46 1.47 36.19
C ILE A 719 -7.66 1.84 37.44
N VAL A 720 -8.16 2.76 38.25
CA VAL A 720 -7.52 3.16 39.52
C VAL A 720 -7.41 1.99 40.49
N LYS A 721 -8.46 1.17 40.62
CA LYS A 721 -8.45 -0.03 41.48
C LYS A 721 -7.40 -1.04 41.02
N ILE A 722 -7.33 -1.34 39.72
CA ILE A 722 -6.38 -2.29 39.15
C ILE A 722 -4.94 -1.78 39.35
N ILE A 723 -4.66 -0.51 39.00
CA ILE A 723 -3.32 0.07 39.15
C ILE A 723 -2.89 0.07 40.62
N SER A 724 -3.80 0.38 41.54
CA SER A 724 -3.52 0.40 42.99
C SER A 724 -3.23 -0.99 43.56
N ALA A 725 -3.91 -2.02 43.05
CA ALA A 725 -3.71 -3.41 43.46
C ALA A 725 -2.40 -3.98 42.88
N VAL A 726 -2.13 -3.74 41.60
CA VAL A 726 -0.99 -4.26 40.87
C VAL A 726 0.30 -3.51 41.21
N ARG A 727 0.26 -2.18 41.42
CA ARG A 727 1.43 -1.30 41.63
C ARG A 727 2.53 -1.49 40.57
N PRO A 728 2.22 -1.33 39.29
CA PRO A 728 3.17 -1.59 38.21
C PRO A 728 4.29 -0.55 38.16
N LYS A 729 5.45 -0.92 37.62
CA LYS A 729 6.53 0.04 37.33
C LYS A 729 6.17 0.98 36.17
N LYS A 730 5.51 0.45 35.13
CA LYS A 730 5.08 1.20 33.94
C LYS A 730 3.75 0.69 33.39
N ILE A 731 3.06 1.54 32.64
CA ILE A 731 1.74 1.21 32.06
C ILE A 731 1.72 1.42 30.54
N ILE A 732 1.09 0.50 29.81
CA ILE A 732 0.76 0.66 28.40
C ILE A 732 -0.75 0.65 28.24
N PHE A 733 -1.30 1.71 27.66
CA PHE A 733 -2.70 1.77 27.28
C PHE A 733 -2.88 1.38 25.81
N THR A 734 -3.64 0.32 25.55
CA THR A 734 -4.01 -0.12 24.21
C THR A 734 -5.21 0.68 23.70
N ARG A 735 -5.10 1.19 22.48
CA ARG A 735 -6.11 2.04 21.86
C ARG A 735 -7.45 1.34 21.78
N HIS A 736 -8.47 2.07 22.17
CA HIS A 736 -9.83 1.61 22.05
C HIS A 736 -10.74 2.79 21.64
N TYR A 737 -11.14 2.82 20.35
CA TYR A 737 -11.68 4.04 19.74
C TYR A 737 -13.09 4.41 20.24
N PHE A 738 -13.19 5.39 21.16
CA PHE A 738 -14.38 6.24 21.31
C PHE A 738 -14.00 7.73 21.27
N ARG A 739 -14.77 8.50 20.50
CA ARG A 739 -14.48 9.90 20.15
C ARG A 739 -14.46 10.85 21.37
N TYR A 740 -15.06 10.45 22.48
CA TYR A 740 -15.33 11.30 23.64
C TYR A 740 -14.35 11.13 24.82
N GLU A 741 -13.37 10.23 24.72
CA GLU A 741 -12.53 9.84 25.89
C GLU A 741 -11.03 10.10 25.70
N ARG A 742 -10.63 10.77 24.61
CA ARG A 742 -9.20 10.98 24.27
C ARG A 742 -8.37 11.66 25.38
N ASN A 743 -9.00 12.46 26.23
CA ASN A 743 -8.34 13.27 27.26
C ASN A 743 -8.52 12.75 28.70
N LYS A 744 -9.22 11.61 28.90
CA LYS A 744 -9.45 11.08 30.25
C LYS A 744 -8.19 10.47 30.86
N ILE A 745 -7.49 9.61 30.13
CA ILE A 745 -6.30 8.89 30.63
C ILE A 745 -5.17 9.84 31.10
N PRO A 746 -4.77 10.87 30.34
CA PRO A 746 -3.74 11.81 30.83
C PRO A 746 -4.14 12.49 32.14
N THR A 747 -5.41 12.90 32.24
CA THR A 747 -5.96 13.53 33.44
C THR A 747 -5.98 12.57 34.63
N LEU A 748 -6.44 11.33 34.42
CA LEU A 748 -6.48 10.27 35.43
C LEU A 748 -5.09 9.94 35.96
N MET A 749 -4.11 9.76 35.06
CA MET A 749 -2.73 9.45 35.45
C MET A 749 -2.10 10.62 36.22
N GLN A 750 -2.33 11.86 35.78
CA GLN A 750 -1.80 13.05 36.46
C GLN A 750 -2.36 13.23 37.87
N ILE A 751 -3.65 12.93 38.08
CA ILE A 751 -4.31 13.09 39.39
C ILE A 751 -3.97 11.94 40.33
N ASN A 752 -4.04 10.68 39.85
CA ASN A 752 -4.01 9.51 40.73
C ASN A 752 -2.63 8.84 40.81
N PHE A 753 -1.82 8.94 39.76
CA PHE A 753 -0.55 8.20 39.64
C PHE A 753 0.55 9.02 38.94
N PRO A 754 0.91 10.22 39.43
CA PRO A 754 1.83 11.13 38.75
C PRO A 754 3.25 10.57 38.58
N GLU A 755 3.65 9.62 39.43
CA GLU A 755 4.99 9.00 39.44
C GLU A 755 5.12 7.81 38.46
N ILE A 756 3.99 7.29 37.92
CA ILE A 756 4.01 6.11 37.04
C ILE A 756 4.13 6.55 35.59
N GLU A 757 5.22 6.15 34.94
CA GLU A 757 5.40 6.36 33.50
C GLU A 757 4.41 5.50 32.70
N TYR A 758 3.72 6.13 31.74
CA TYR A 758 2.76 5.44 30.88
C TYR A 758 2.92 5.81 29.39
N TYR A 759 2.51 4.89 28.53
CA TYR A 759 2.49 5.06 27.08
C TYR A 759 1.13 4.67 26.50
N ARG A 760 0.79 5.21 25.33
CA ARG A 760 -0.50 4.94 24.69
C ARG A 760 -0.28 4.51 23.25
N THR A 761 -0.76 3.34 22.85
CA THR A 761 -0.67 2.96 21.42
C THR A 761 -1.50 3.92 20.55
N ALA A 762 -2.51 4.55 21.15
CA ALA A 762 -3.30 5.61 20.57
C ALA A 762 -2.54 6.92 20.29
N GLU A 763 -1.32 7.09 20.78
CA GLU A 763 -0.47 8.26 20.53
C GLU A 763 0.86 7.83 19.90
N ASN A 764 1.55 6.88 20.54
CA ASN A 764 2.87 6.39 20.16
C ASN A 764 2.86 5.39 19.01
N GLY A 765 1.69 4.82 18.67
CA GLY A 765 1.61 3.69 17.74
C GLY A 765 2.01 2.37 18.41
N ALA A 766 2.64 1.45 17.67
CA ALA A 766 3.16 0.22 18.25
C ALA A 766 4.22 0.54 19.32
N ILE A 767 4.12 -0.12 20.47
CA ILE A 767 5.07 0.03 21.58
C ILE A 767 5.83 -1.28 21.71
N THR A 768 7.14 -1.25 21.51
CA THR A 768 8.00 -2.43 21.63
C THR A 768 8.76 -2.40 22.95
N CYS A 769 8.61 -3.45 23.74
CA CYS A 769 9.34 -3.68 24.98
C CYS A 769 10.43 -4.73 24.70
N GLU A 770 11.70 -4.36 24.83
CA GLU A 770 12.84 -5.25 24.66
C GLU A 770 13.47 -5.56 26.02
N THR A 771 13.82 -6.83 26.27
CA THR A 771 14.40 -7.25 27.55
C THR A 771 15.34 -8.44 27.41
N ASP A 772 16.38 -8.49 28.25
CA ASP A 772 17.28 -9.63 28.47
C ASP A 772 16.90 -10.48 29.70
N GLY A 773 15.80 -10.10 30.36
CA GLY A 773 15.26 -10.68 31.59
C GLY A 773 15.68 -9.97 32.89
N GLU A 774 16.60 -9.00 32.82
CA GLU A 774 16.98 -8.15 33.96
C GLU A 774 16.63 -6.67 33.70
N LYS A 775 16.90 -6.21 32.48
CA LYS A 775 16.65 -4.83 32.04
C LYS A 775 15.51 -4.79 31.04
N LEU A 776 14.81 -3.66 31.03
CA LEU A 776 13.68 -3.42 30.14
C LEU A 776 13.88 -2.08 29.41
N TRP A 777 13.87 -2.14 28.09
CA TRP A 777 13.98 -0.98 27.20
C TRP A 777 12.69 -0.81 26.41
N PHE A 778 12.33 0.45 26.16
CA PHE A 778 11.17 0.81 25.35
C PHE A 778 11.63 1.40 24.03
N ASP A 779 11.17 0.81 22.95
CA ASP A 779 11.32 1.34 21.61
C ASP A 779 9.97 1.90 21.13
N LEU A 780 9.94 3.23 20.99
CA LEU A 780 8.82 4.04 20.53
C LEU A 780 9.09 4.63 19.13
N THR A 781 10.07 4.09 18.38
CA THR A 781 10.51 4.62 17.07
C THR A 781 9.48 4.37 15.96
N LEU A 782 8.37 5.10 16.05
CA LEU A 782 7.49 5.43 14.94
C LEU A 782 7.44 6.95 14.68
N LYS A 783 8.14 7.75 15.49
CA LYS A 783 8.27 9.21 15.32
C LYS A 783 9.39 9.57 14.37
#